data_AF-A0AAD6J347-F1
#
_entry.id   AF-A0AAD6J347-F1
#
_cell.length_a   1.000
_cell.length_b   1.000
_cell.length_c   1.000
_cell.angle_alpha   90.00
_cell.angle_beta   90.00
_cell.angle_gamma   90.00
#
_symmetry.space_group_name_H-M   'P 1'
#
loop_
_entity.id
_entity.type
_entity.pdbx_description
1 polymer ?
#
loop_
_entity_poly.entity_id
_entity_poly.type
_entity_poly.pdbx_seq_one_letter_code
_entity_poly.pdbx_strand_id
1 'polypeptide(L)'
;MCGIFGYLNYLVERDRKFILECMLQGLSRLEYRGYDSAGLVVDGDKEGEVLAFKEVGKVIKLRQLIEEAAPDPETSFVSHAAISHTRWATHGKPSRLNCHPHRSDPTFEFTVVHNGIITNYKELKSVLESKGLKFETETDTECIAKLAKFIHDTNKGIDFTTLAKAVIKELEGAFGLLIKSRHYPHEVIAARRGSPLVIGVKTSKKLKVDFVDVEYSEHESLPLSPEKASHNLAAKKSNTLLAPPDKSLLHRSHSRAFLSDNGMPEPAEFFLSSDPSAIIEHTKKVLYLEDDDIAHIHEGQLNIHRAKKDEGTTSAVRSIQTLEMELQEIMKGKFDHFMQKEIFEQPESVINTMRGRLDLEKKTVTLGGLSRFISTIRRCRRIIFIACGTSYHSCMAVRGIFEELTEIPIAVELASDFLDRQAPVFRDDTCVFVSQSGETADSLMALRFCLERGALCVGIVNVVGSSISLLTHCGVHINAGPEIGVASTKAYTSQYIALVMFALSLSEDRASKQRRREEIMESLGRISGQIKTLLDMNDAIKTMCKGFFQGQKSLLLLGRGHQFATALEGALKIKEISYLHCEAVMSGELKHGVLALVDENLPIIMILTRDNIFAKSLNAYQQVIARGGRPIVICVDGDEAFAHEQCERIEVPQTVDVLQGILNVIPLQLIAYWLAVLEGLNVDFPRNLAKSVTVE
;
A
#
# COMPACT_ATOMS: atom_id res chain seq x y z
N MET A 1 6.91 -3.57 1.38
CA MET A 1 7.07 -3.37 -0.09
C MET A 1 8.33 -2.54 -0.32
N CYS A 2 9.10 -2.73 -1.38
CA CYS A 2 10.20 -1.79 -1.67
C CYS A 2 9.69 -0.43 -2.22
N GLY A 3 10.57 0.55 -2.42
CA GLY A 3 10.25 1.85 -3.03
C GLY A 3 11.02 2.06 -4.33
N ILE A 4 10.32 2.39 -5.41
CA ILE A 4 10.91 2.85 -6.68
C ILE A 4 10.69 4.34 -6.81
N PHE A 5 11.73 5.08 -7.20
CA PHE A 5 11.60 6.48 -7.63
C PHE A 5 12.50 6.76 -8.84
N GLY A 6 11.95 7.40 -9.85
CA GLY A 6 12.67 7.84 -11.05
C GLY A 6 12.32 9.27 -11.40
N TYR A 7 13.31 10.02 -11.88
CA TYR A 7 13.16 11.39 -12.32
C TYR A 7 13.71 11.54 -13.74
N LEU A 8 12.91 12.15 -14.61
CA LEU A 8 13.36 12.57 -15.93
C LEU A 8 13.02 14.04 -16.14
N ASN A 9 13.99 14.79 -16.63
CA ASN A 9 13.79 16.12 -17.19
C ASN A 9 14.07 16.09 -18.68
N TYR A 10 13.23 16.76 -19.46
CA TYR A 10 13.40 16.91 -20.90
C TYR A 10 13.22 18.36 -21.30
N LEU A 11 14.24 18.95 -21.93
CA LEU A 11 14.32 20.39 -22.23
C LEU A 11 14.09 21.30 -21.01
N VAL A 12 14.43 20.79 -19.83
CA VAL A 12 14.39 21.52 -18.55
C VAL A 12 15.77 21.37 -17.94
N GLU A 13 16.55 22.45 -17.98
CA GLU A 13 17.92 22.45 -17.48
C GLU A 13 17.95 22.24 -15.97
N ARG A 14 18.67 21.20 -15.52
CA ARG A 14 18.87 20.85 -14.12
C ARG A 14 20.32 20.48 -13.87
N ASP A 15 20.86 20.96 -12.76
CA ASP A 15 22.18 20.54 -12.30
C ASP A 15 22.13 19.17 -11.61
N ARG A 16 23.30 18.51 -11.53
CA ARG A 16 23.41 17.21 -10.87
C ARG A 16 22.96 17.28 -9.42
N LYS A 17 23.26 18.38 -8.73
CA LYS A 17 22.84 18.60 -7.35
C LYS A 17 21.33 18.48 -7.18
N PHE A 18 20.55 19.18 -8.00
CA PHE A 18 19.09 19.11 -7.97
C PHE A 18 18.60 17.69 -8.26
N ILE A 19 19.18 17.02 -9.26
CA ILE A 19 18.81 15.64 -9.59
C ILE A 19 19.05 14.72 -8.38
N LEU A 20 20.24 14.76 -7.78
CA LEU A 20 20.57 13.93 -6.62
C LEU A 20 19.67 14.23 -5.41
N GLU A 21 19.40 15.52 -5.13
CA GLU A 21 18.49 15.93 -4.06
C GLU A 21 17.05 15.46 -4.31
N CYS A 22 16.55 15.59 -5.54
CA CYS A 22 15.22 15.10 -5.93
C CYS A 22 15.11 13.58 -5.74
N MET A 23 16.12 12.82 -6.17
CA MET A 23 16.15 11.36 -6.00
C MET A 23 16.19 10.95 -4.52
N LEU A 24 17.07 11.57 -3.72
CA LEU A 24 17.18 11.29 -2.28
C LEU A 24 15.90 11.66 -1.52
N GLN A 25 15.27 12.76 -1.90
CA GLN A 25 14.00 13.20 -1.33
C GLN A 25 12.86 12.23 -1.67
N GLY A 26 12.75 11.81 -2.94
CA GLY A 26 11.81 10.78 -3.38
C GLY A 26 11.98 9.48 -2.60
N LEU A 27 13.21 9.00 -2.45
CA LEU A 27 13.51 7.81 -1.61
C LEU A 27 13.12 8.01 -0.15
N SER A 28 13.36 9.19 0.42
CA SER A 28 12.99 9.49 1.81
C SER A 28 11.48 9.41 2.02
N ARG A 29 10.67 9.78 1.01
CA ARG A 29 9.20 9.60 1.04
C ARG A 29 8.76 8.14 0.93
N LEU A 30 9.63 7.24 0.48
CA LEU A 30 9.36 5.82 0.31
C LEU A 30 10.06 4.95 1.36
N GLU A 31 10.85 5.53 2.26
CA GLU A 31 11.64 4.80 3.26
C GLU A 31 10.77 3.96 4.21
N TYR A 32 9.54 4.41 4.48
CA TYR A 32 8.57 3.66 5.30
C TYR A 32 8.14 2.32 4.66
N ARG A 33 8.34 2.17 3.35
CA ARG A 33 8.05 0.93 2.63
C ARG A 33 9.21 -0.06 2.77
N GLY A 34 10.46 0.39 2.71
CA GLY A 34 11.66 -0.43 2.90
C GLY A 34 12.89 0.40 3.23
N TYR A 35 13.75 -0.10 4.11
CA TYR A 35 14.86 0.66 4.69
C TYR A 35 16.10 -0.18 5.03
N ASP A 36 16.18 -1.42 4.51
CA ASP A 36 17.36 -2.28 4.70
C ASP A 36 18.56 -1.78 3.88
N SER A 37 18.28 -1.17 2.73
CA SER A 37 19.28 -0.58 1.84
C SER A 37 18.65 0.37 0.84
N ALA A 38 19.46 1.24 0.24
CA ALA A 38 19.04 2.18 -0.79
C ALA A 38 20.13 2.39 -1.84
N GLY A 39 19.72 2.82 -3.03
CA GLY A 39 20.67 3.23 -4.07
C GLY A 39 20.03 4.01 -5.21
N LEU A 40 20.87 4.67 -5.99
CA LEU A 40 20.47 5.44 -7.17
C LEU A 40 21.53 5.41 -8.25
N VAL A 41 21.12 5.73 -9.48
CA VAL A 41 21.99 5.86 -10.63
C VAL A 41 21.70 7.16 -11.40
N VAL A 42 22.76 7.86 -11.80
CA VAL A 42 22.72 9.08 -12.62
C VAL A 42 23.81 9.01 -13.68
N ASP A 43 23.68 9.83 -14.73
CA ASP A 43 24.76 10.02 -15.71
C ASP A 43 25.97 10.73 -15.08
N GLY A 44 27.16 10.30 -15.49
CA GLY A 44 28.46 10.82 -15.06
C GLY A 44 28.89 12.07 -15.82
N ASP A 45 30.18 12.37 -15.77
CA ASP A 45 30.75 13.60 -16.36
C ASP A 45 31.00 13.43 -17.86
N LYS A 46 31.36 12.21 -18.27
CA LYS A 46 31.63 11.87 -19.67
C LYS A 46 30.41 11.23 -20.32
N GLU A 47 30.33 11.35 -21.64
CA GLU A 47 29.27 10.73 -22.43
C GLU A 47 29.20 9.21 -22.18
N GLY A 48 28.02 8.76 -21.80
CA GLY A 48 27.73 7.39 -21.39
C GLY A 48 28.25 7.01 -20.00
N GLU A 49 29.10 7.77 -19.33
CA GLU A 49 29.53 7.42 -17.97
C GLU A 49 28.33 7.32 -17.02
N VAL A 50 28.38 6.37 -16.08
CA VAL A 50 27.29 6.11 -15.13
C VAL A 50 27.86 6.17 -13.72
N LEU A 51 27.24 7.00 -12.88
CA LEU A 51 27.52 7.07 -11.45
C LEU A 51 26.43 6.33 -10.69
N ALA A 52 26.82 5.30 -9.95
CA ALA A 52 25.93 4.49 -9.15
C ALA A 52 26.34 4.55 -7.67
N PHE A 53 25.40 4.91 -6.81
CA PHE A 53 25.58 4.98 -5.36
C PHE A 53 24.67 3.96 -4.71
N LYS A 54 25.23 3.06 -3.90
CA LYS A 54 24.51 1.97 -3.26
C LYS A 54 25.01 1.75 -1.85
N GLU A 55 24.10 1.78 -0.87
CA GLU A 55 24.47 1.65 0.54
C GLU A 55 23.49 0.79 1.33
N VAL A 56 24.01 0.10 2.36
CA VAL A 56 23.22 -0.69 3.30
C VAL A 56 22.72 0.21 4.45
N GLY A 57 21.43 0.13 4.72
CA GLY A 57 20.70 0.89 5.72
C GLY A 57 19.82 1.99 5.11
N LYS A 58 19.44 2.93 5.97
CA LYS A 58 18.52 4.04 5.68
C LYS A 58 19.07 5.00 4.62
N VAL A 59 18.17 5.77 4.00
CA VAL A 59 18.47 6.75 2.93
C VAL A 59 19.49 7.80 3.40
N ILE A 60 19.54 8.11 4.69
CA ILE A 60 20.56 9.03 5.24
C ILE A 60 22.00 8.53 5.04
N LYS A 61 22.23 7.22 5.05
CA LYS A 61 23.57 6.67 4.77
C LYS A 61 23.93 6.78 3.29
N LEU A 62 22.93 6.62 2.40
CA LEU A 62 23.13 6.87 0.96
C LEU A 62 23.46 8.33 0.70
N ARG A 63 22.81 9.27 1.41
CA ARG A 63 23.15 10.70 1.35
C ARG A 63 24.60 10.95 1.78
N GLN A 64 25.03 10.39 2.91
CA GLN A 64 26.42 10.49 3.37
C GLN A 64 27.41 9.95 2.35
N LEU A 65 27.13 8.79 1.73
CA LEU A 65 27.98 8.21 0.69
C LEU A 65 28.13 9.15 -0.52
N ILE A 66 27.05 9.82 -0.93
CA ILE A 66 27.08 10.77 -2.06
C ILE A 66 27.88 12.03 -1.69
N GLU A 67 27.72 12.54 -0.47
CA GLU A 67 28.50 13.67 0.05
C GLU A 67 29.99 13.34 0.13
N GLU A 68 30.35 12.12 0.55
CA GLU A 68 31.73 11.63 0.61
C GLU A 68 32.36 11.43 -0.78
N ALA A 69 31.58 10.93 -1.76
CA ALA A 69 32.05 10.78 -3.13
C ALA A 69 32.23 12.11 -3.87
N ALA A 70 31.55 13.16 -3.41
CA ALA A 70 31.62 14.53 -3.93
C ALA A 70 31.59 14.61 -5.48
N PRO A 71 30.54 14.06 -6.15
CA PRO A 71 30.40 14.21 -7.59
C PRO A 71 30.26 15.70 -7.95
N ASP A 72 30.72 16.11 -9.14
CA ASP A 72 30.61 17.51 -9.58
C ASP A 72 29.13 17.96 -9.55
N PRO A 73 28.77 18.91 -8.67
CA PRO A 73 27.39 19.34 -8.50
C PRO A 73 26.92 20.27 -9.63
N GLU A 74 27.84 20.93 -10.35
CA GLU A 74 27.53 21.97 -11.34
C GLU A 74 27.33 21.41 -12.76
N THR A 75 27.56 20.11 -12.96
CA THR A 75 27.25 19.45 -14.24
C THR A 75 25.77 19.63 -14.57
N SER A 76 25.48 20.34 -15.65
CA SER A 76 24.12 20.68 -16.08
C SER A 76 23.60 19.74 -17.17
N PHE A 77 22.34 19.32 -17.05
CA PHE A 77 21.66 18.44 -17.97
C PHE A 77 20.38 19.10 -18.49
N VAL A 78 20.32 19.32 -19.80
CA VAL A 78 19.09 19.76 -20.49
C VAL A 78 18.05 18.64 -20.51
N SER A 79 18.53 17.41 -20.70
CA SER A 79 17.74 16.19 -20.59
C SER A 79 18.51 15.13 -19.79
N HIS A 80 17.84 14.46 -18.87
CA HIS A 80 18.45 13.43 -18.01
C HIS A 80 17.42 12.38 -17.60
N ALA A 81 17.92 11.19 -17.26
CA ALA A 81 17.14 10.13 -16.66
C ALA A 81 17.87 9.52 -15.45
N ALA A 82 17.21 9.52 -14.31
CA ALA A 82 17.69 8.94 -13.06
C ALA A 82 16.69 7.90 -12.53
N ILE A 83 17.20 6.80 -11.99
CA ILE A 83 16.38 5.80 -11.28
C ILE A 83 17.00 5.47 -9.93
N SER A 84 16.15 5.18 -8.94
CA SER A 84 16.54 4.90 -7.57
C SER A 84 15.59 3.93 -6.88
N HIS A 85 16.07 3.37 -5.78
CA HIS A 85 15.36 2.34 -5.06
C HIS A 85 15.65 2.33 -3.56
N THR A 86 14.62 2.05 -2.75
CA THR A 86 14.75 1.58 -1.37
C THR A 86 14.29 0.13 -1.28
N ARG A 87 15.09 -0.71 -0.63
CA ARG A 87 14.91 -2.16 -0.62
C ARG A 87 14.55 -2.68 0.76
N TRP A 88 13.57 -3.57 0.80
CA TRP A 88 13.30 -4.52 1.87
C TRP A 88 13.68 -5.92 1.35
N ALA A 89 14.67 -6.57 1.96
CA ALA A 89 15.31 -7.73 1.38
C ALA A 89 14.46 -9.00 1.54
N THR A 90 13.94 -9.54 0.43
CA THR A 90 13.29 -10.87 0.37
C THR A 90 14.28 -11.99 0.03
N HIS A 91 15.13 -11.76 -0.98
CA HIS A 91 16.17 -12.70 -1.43
C HIS A 91 17.57 -12.13 -1.19
N GLY A 92 18.48 -12.91 -0.61
CA GLY A 92 19.87 -12.49 -0.38
C GLY A 92 20.01 -11.45 0.74
N LYS A 93 21.11 -11.55 1.49
CA LYS A 93 21.36 -10.65 2.64
C LYS A 93 21.48 -9.18 2.19
N PRO A 94 21.04 -8.21 3.01
CA PRO A 94 21.33 -6.79 2.77
C PRO A 94 22.84 -6.57 2.60
N SER A 95 23.26 -6.16 1.40
CA SER A 95 24.67 -5.90 1.05
C SER A 95 24.73 -4.90 -0.11
N ARG A 96 25.82 -4.13 -0.23
CA ARG A 96 25.99 -3.15 -1.33
C ARG A 96 25.82 -3.78 -2.73
N LEU A 97 26.17 -5.06 -2.89
CA LEU A 97 25.98 -5.80 -4.14
C LEU A 97 24.50 -6.06 -4.42
N ASN A 98 23.76 -6.53 -3.41
CA ASN A 98 22.33 -6.83 -3.50
C ASN A 98 21.43 -5.58 -3.49
N CYS A 99 21.98 -4.39 -3.22
CA CYS A 99 21.27 -3.13 -3.38
C CYS A 99 20.92 -2.90 -4.86
N HIS A 100 19.71 -2.42 -5.09
CA HIS A 100 19.33 -1.82 -6.37
C HIS A 100 19.96 -0.42 -6.49
N PRO A 101 20.18 0.10 -7.71
CA PRO A 101 19.91 -0.53 -9.01
C PRO A 101 20.89 -1.68 -9.35
N HIS A 102 20.41 -2.68 -10.09
CA HIS A 102 21.22 -3.77 -10.65
C HIS A 102 21.71 -3.44 -12.06
N ARG A 103 22.90 -3.94 -12.39
CA ARG A 103 23.58 -3.68 -13.68
C ARG A 103 23.72 -4.96 -14.51
N SER A 104 23.68 -4.80 -15.83
CA SER A 104 23.95 -5.89 -16.77
C SER A 104 25.42 -6.32 -16.80
N ASP A 105 26.35 -5.40 -16.57
CA ASP A 105 27.78 -5.60 -16.75
C ASP A 105 28.56 -4.52 -15.96
N PRO A 106 29.90 -4.63 -15.84
CA PRO A 106 30.70 -3.67 -15.08
C PRO A 106 30.59 -2.20 -15.54
N THR A 107 30.17 -1.96 -16.78
CA THR A 107 30.04 -0.62 -17.39
C THR A 107 28.61 -0.07 -17.36
N PHE A 108 27.67 -0.80 -16.74
CA PHE A 108 26.26 -0.37 -16.58
C PHE A 108 25.55 -0.10 -17.93
N GLU A 109 25.69 -0.98 -18.93
CA GLU A 109 24.96 -0.80 -20.19
C GLU A 109 23.44 -0.75 -19.97
N PHE A 110 22.91 -1.64 -19.13
CA PHE A 110 21.53 -1.63 -18.66
C PHE A 110 21.48 -1.61 -17.13
N THR A 111 20.58 -0.80 -16.61
CA THR A 111 20.37 -0.63 -15.17
C THR A 111 18.89 -0.78 -14.84
N VAL A 112 18.57 -1.56 -13.80
CA VAL A 112 17.20 -1.92 -13.43
C VAL A 112 16.95 -1.68 -11.94
N VAL A 113 15.79 -1.11 -11.61
CA VAL A 113 15.20 -1.16 -10.27
C VAL A 113 13.89 -1.94 -10.33
N HIS A 114 13.59 -2.70 -9.29
CA HIS A 114 12.49 -3.67 -9.28
C HIS A 114 11.82 -3.76 -7.90
N ASN A 115 10.50 -3.81 -7.90
CA ASN A 115 9.65 -4.14 -6.76
C ASN A 115 8.86 -5.40 -7.11
N GLY A 116 8.97 -6.45 -6.30
CA GLY A 116 8.29 -7.71 -6.58
C GLY A 116 9.22 -8.91 -6.45
N ILE A 117 8.81 -10.03 -7.03
CA ILE A 117 9.58 -11.28 -7.10
C ILE A 117 9.44 -11.85 -8.51
N ILE A 118 10.57 -12.12 -9.16
CA ILE A 118 10.61 -12.88 -10.40
C ILE A 118 10.66 -14.38 -10.06
N THR A 119 9.57 -15.11 -10.30
CA THR A 119 9.42 -16.49 -9.82
C THR A 119 10.28 -17.48 -10.62
N ASN A 120 10.55 -17.19 -11.90
CA ASN A 120 11.35 -18.02 -12.80
C ASN A 120 12.82 -17.57 -12.92
N TYR A 121 13.35 -16.84 -11.94
CA TYR A 121 14.70 -16.27 -12.01
C TYR A 121 15.80 -17.35 -12.06
N LYS A 122 15.57 -18.54 -11.50
CA LYS A 122 16.57 -19.63 -11.49
C LYS A 122 16.76 -20.22 -12.88
N GLU A 123 15.66 -20.39 -13.61
CA GLU A 123 15.62 -20.84 -14.99
C GLU A 123 16.31 -19.80 -15.88
N LEU A 124 15.93 -18.52 -15.74
CA LEU A 124 16.55 -17.41 -16.48
C LEU A 124 18.06 -17.32 -16.21
N LYS A 125 18.47 -17.41 -14.94
CA LYS A 125 19.88 -17.38 -14.54
C LYS A 125 20.66 -18.53 -15.19
N SER A 126 20.14 -19.75 -15.14
CA SER A 126 20.79 -20.93 -15.73
C SER A 126 20.98 -20.76 -17.25
N VAL A 127 19.97 -20.24 -17.95
CA VAL A 127 20.05 -19.96 -19.39
C VAL A 127 21.09 -18.89 -19.68
N LEU A 128 21.06 -17.76 -18.97
CA LEU A 128 21.98 -16.64 -19.18
C LEU A 128 23.44 -16.99 -18.84
N GLU A 129 23.67 -17.80 -17.80
CA GLU A 129 24.99 -18.35 -17.46
C GLU A 129 25.51 -19.26 -18.58
N SER A 130 24.64 -20.11 -19.17
CA SER A 130 25.01 -20.95 -20.33
C SER A 130 25.39 -20.13 -21.57
N LYS A 131 24.90 -18.89 -21.68
CA LYS A 131 25.24 -17.93 -22.73
C LYS A 131 26.48 -17.08 -22.40
N GLY A 132 27.13 -17.34 -21.27
CA GLY A 132 28.40 -16.70 -20.87
C GLY A 132 28.24 -15.43 -20.04
N LEU A 133 27.03 -15.05 -19.61
CA LEU A 133 26.83 -13.93 -18.70
C LEU A 133 27.20 -14.33 -17.27
N LYS A 134 27.95 -13.46 -16.59
CA LYS A 134 28.33 -13.65 -15.19
C LYS A 134 27.40 -12.88 -14.26
N PHE A 135 26.92 -13.55 -13.22
CA PHE A 135 26.13 -12.98 -12.14
C PHE A 135 27.02 -12.59 -10.96
N GLU A 136 26.67 -11.49 -10.29
CA GLU A 136 27.40 -10.97 -9.13
C GLU A 136 26.55 -10.93 -7.85
N THR A 137 25.24 -11.14 -7.95
CA THR A 137 24.30 -11.05 -6.83
C THR A 137 23.50 -12.33 -6.61
N GLU A 138 22.86 -12.38 -5.45
CA GLU A 138 21.91 -13.43 -5.05
C GLU A 138 20.45 -13.01 -5.33
N THR A 139 20.25 -11.90 -6.04
CA THR A 139 18.93 -11.32 -6.27
C THR A 139 18.33 -11.81 -7.58
N ASP A 140 17.02 -11.98 -7.59
CA ASP A 140 16.21 -12.26 -8.78
C ASP A 140 16.30 -11.12 -9.81
N THR A 141 16.35 -9.87 -9.34
CA THR A 141 16.40 -8.66 -10.18
C THR A 141 17.61 -8.62 -11.14
N GLU A 142 18.78 -9.17 -10.78
CA GLU A 142 19.95 -9.15 -11.67
C GLU A 142 19.64 -9.84 -13.01
N CYS A 143 18.79 -10.88 -13.01
CA CYS A 143 18.38 -11.59 -14.22
C CYS A 143 17.73 -10.64 -15.24
N ILE A 144 16.97 -9.64 -14.80
CA ILE A 144 16.30 -8.68 -15.68
C ILE A 144 17.34 -7.84 -16.44
N ALA A 145 18.35 -7.32 -15.73
CA ALA A 145 19.40 -6.51 -16.34
C ALA A 145 20.26 -7.33 -17.32
N LYS A 146 20.60 -8.58 -16.94
CA LYS A 146 21.36 -9.51 -17.79
C LYS A 146 20.56 -9.92 -19.04
N LEU A 147 19.27 -10.16 -18.89
CA LEU A 147 18.37 -10.50 -20.00
C LEU A 147 18.24 -9.34 -20.99
N ALA A 148 18.08 -8.10 -20.51
CA ALA A 148 18.04 -6.91 -21.35
C ALA A 148 19.30 -6.79 -22.22
N LYS A 149 20.48 -6.98 -21.61
CA LYS A 149 21.75 -6.99 -22.35
C LYS A 149 21.84 -8.13 -23.36
N PHE A 150 21.46 -9.35 -22.98
CA PHE A 150 21.51 -10.50 -23.88
C PHE A 150 20.64 -10.28 -25.14
N ILE A 151 19.43 -9.73 -24.97
CA ILE A 151 18.52 -9.42 -26.08
C ILE A 151 19.08 -8.31 -26.97
N HIS A 152 19.65 -7.26 -26.38
CA HIS A 152 20.31 -6.18 -27.11
C HIS A 152 21.51 -6.68 -27.94
N ASP A 153 22.38 -7.48 -27.33
CA ASP A 153 23.59 -7.99 -27.97
C ASP A 153 23.25 -8.96 -29.12
N THR A 154 22.14 -9.68 -29.00
CA THR A 154 21.62 -10.59 -30.04
C THR A 154 20.95 -9.83 -31.19
N ASN A 155 20.26 -8.72 -30.89
CA ASN A 155 19.49 -7.91 -31.85
C ASN A 155 20.02 -6.48 -31.92
N LYS A 156 21.16 -6.30 -32.60
CA LYS A 156 21.76 -4.95 -32.73
C LYS A 156 20.80 -3.98 -33.43
N GLY A 157 20.57 -2.83 -32.81
CA GLY A 157 19.69 -1.78 -33.34
C GLY A 157 18.20 -1.97 -33.02
N ILE A 158 17.85 -2.89 -32.10
CA ILE A 158 16.51 -2.99 -31.55
C ILE A 158 16.10 -1.68 -30.87
N ASP A 159 14.85 -1.26 -30.98
CA ASP A 159 14.30 -0.13 -30.25
C ASP A 159 14.04 -0.50 -28.78
N PHE A 160 14.09 0.51 -27.89
CA PHE A 160 14.01 0.24 -26.44
C PHE A 160 12.68 -0.42 -26.05
N THR A 161 11.58 -0.04 -26.71
CA THR A 161 10.25 -0.58 -26.46
C THR A 161 10.15 -2.05 -26.87
N THR A 162 10.64 -2.45 -28.04
CA THR A 162 10.66 -3.87 -28.43
C THR A 162 11.58 -4.70 -27.54
N LEU A 163 12.73 -4.16 -27.14
CA LEU A 163 13.61 -4.81 -26.16
C LEU A 163 12.87 -5.04 -24.83
N ALA A 164 12.20 -4.01 -24.31
CA ALA A 164 11.43 -4.11 -23.07
C ALA A 164 10.31 -5.15 -23.17
N LYS A 165 9.55 -5.16 -24.28
CA LYS A 165 8.51 -6.17 -24.54
C LYS A 165 9.09 -7.58 -24.52
N ALA A 166 10.25 -7.78 -25.14
CA ALA A 166 10.92 -9.08 -25.15
C ALA A 166 11.39 -9.50 -23.75
N VAL A 167 11.96 -8.58 -22.96
CA VAL A 167 12.33 -8.85 -21.55
C VAL A 167 11.09 -9.26 -20.75
N ILE A 168 10.05 -8.44 -20.75
CA ILE A 168 8.85 -8.61 -19.92
C ILE A 168 8.08 -9.89 -20.25
N LYS A 169 8.15 -10.34 -21.52
CA LYS A 169 7.53 -11.60 -21.96
C LYS A 169 8.15 -12.83 -21.28
N GLU A 170 9.44 -12.79 -20.98
CA GLU A 170 10.17 -13.90 -20.34
C GLU A 170 10.10 -13.87 -18.80
N LEU A 171 9.58 -12.78 -18.21
CA LEU A 171 9.44 -12.65 -16.76
C LEU A 171 8.13 -13.26 -16.26
N GLU A 172 8.24 -14.12 -15.25
CA GLU A 172 7.12 -14.64 -14.47
C GLU A 172 7.14 -14.06 -13.05
N GLY A 173 5.95 -13.95 -12.45
CA GLY A 173 5.76 -13.40 -11.11
C GLY A 173 5.14 -12.01 -11.11
N ALA A 174 5.34 -11.29 -10.01
CA ALA A 174 4.85 -9.93 -9.82
C ALA A 174 6.03 -8.97 -9.80
N PHE A 175 5.98 -7.91 -10.60
CA PHE A 175 7.03 -6.91 -10.71
C PHE A 175 6.48 -5.52 -11.01
N GLY A 176 7.16 -4.50 -10.51
CA GLY A 176 7.11 -3.13 -10.99
C GLY A 176 8.56 -2.72 -11.20
N LEU A 177 8.93 -2.25 -12.38
CA LEU A 177 10.33 -2.04 -12.72
C LEU A 177 10.54 -0.79 -13.55
N LEU A 178 11.74 -0.19 -13.40
CA LEU A 178 12.26 0.81 -14.31
C LEU A 178 13.56 0.30 -14.94
N ILE A 179 13.69 0.47 -16.25
CA ILE A 179 14.91 0.15 -17.01
C ILE A 179 15.47 1.45 -17.59
N LYS A 180 16.76 1.66 -17.35
CA LYS A 180 17.58 2.72 -17.96
C LYS A 180 18.74 2.07 -18.71
N SER A 181 19.17 2.64 -19.83
CA SER A 181 20.34 2.19 -20.56
C SER A 181 21.20 3.33 -21.06
N ARG A 182 22.50 3.06 -21.25
CA ARG A 182 23.43 3.95 -21.96
C ARG A 182 23.20 3.96 -23.47
N HIS A 183 22.61 2.89 -24.03
CA HIS A 183 22.31 2.78 -25.46
C HIS A 183 21.08 3.61 -25.86
N TYR A 184 20.21 3.92 -24.90
CA TYR A 184 19.00 4.73 -25.05
C TYR A 184 19.05 5.92 -24.08
N PRO A 185 19.92 6.92 -24.35
CA PRO A 185 20.13 8.03 -23.43
C PRO A 185 18.84 8.86 -23.26
N HIS A 186 18.61 9.35 -22.04
CA HIS A 186 17.43 10.15 -21.66
C HIS A 186 16.08 9.41 -21.74
N GLU A 187 16.09 8.10 -21.93
CA GLU A 187 14.89 7.27 -21.99
C GLU A 187 14.74 6.39 -20.75
N VAL A 188 13.49 6.14 -20.34
CA VAL A 188 13.16 5.15 -19.31
C VAL A 188 11.97 4.32 -19.75
N ILE A 189 12.11 3.01 -19.54
CA ILE A 189 10.99 2.07 -19.61
C ILE A 189 10.48 1.84 -18.20
N ALA A 190 9.16 1.94 -18.03
CA ALA A 190 8.45 1.60 -16.82
C ALA A 190 7.43 0.50 -17.13
N ALA A 191 7.47 -0.60 -16.39
CA ALA A 191 6.53 -1.70 -16.60
C ALA A 191 6.06 -2.28 -15.28
N ARG A 192 4.84 -2.82 -15.28
CA ARG A 192 4.31 -3.50 -14.10
C ARG A 192 3.44 -4.72 -14.43
N ARG A 193 3.40 -5.64 -13.47
CA ARG A 193 2.45 -6.75 -13.34
C ARG A 193 2.36 -7.09 -11.86
N GLY A 194 1.25 -6.80 -11.20
CA GLY A 194 1.04 -7.11 -9.78
C GLY A 194 1.77 -6.22 -8.75
N SER A 195 2.60 -5.25 -9.17
CA SER A 195 3.16 -4.22 -8.26
C SER A 195 2.76 -2.82 -8.72
N PRO A 196 2.36 -1.92 -7.80
CA PRO A 196 2.00 -0.54 -8.16
C PRO A 196 3.14 0.23 -8.82
N LEU A 197 2.79 1.02 -9.85
CA LEU A 197 3.67 1.98 -10.49
C LEU A 197 2.82 3.15 -11.03
N VAL A 198 3.22 4.37 -10.70
CA VAL A 198 2.52 5.62 -11.01
C VAL A 198 3.48 6.62 -11.63
N ILE A 199 3.00 7.39 -12.61
CA ILE A 199 3.77 8.39 -13.35
C ILE A 199 3.16 9.77 -13.08
N GLY A 200 3.93 10.62 -12.40
CA GLY A 200 3.66 12.03 -12.22
C GLY A 200 4.16 12.83 -13.42
N VAL A 201 3.34 13.80 -13.84
CA VAL A 201 3.64 14.65 -14.99
C VAL A 201 3.64 16.11 -14.57
N LYS A 202 4.69 16.84 -14.93
CA LYS A 202 4.80 18.28 -14.74
C LYS A 202 5.25 18.95 -16.03
N THR A 203 4.37 19.77 -16.58
CA THR A 203 4.61 20.53 -17.82
C THR A 203 4.43 22.02 -17.55
N SER A 204 5.16 22.86 -18.28
CA SER A 204 5.05 24.32 -18.16
C SER A 204 3.69 24.85 -18.65
N LYS A 205 3.10 24.18 -19.65
CA LYS A 205 1.77 24.46 -20.17
C LYS A 205 0.74 23.42 -19.71
N LYS A 206 -0.53 23.77 -19.81
CA LYS A 206 -1.63 22.82 -19.57
C LYS A 206 -1.61 21.73 -20.63
N LEU A 207 -1.65 20.47 -20.19
CA LEU A 207 -1.87 19.31 -21.06
C LEU A 207 -3.17 19.50 -21.86
N LYS A 208 -3.13 19.16 -23.15
CA LYS A 208 -4.30 19.28 -24.05
C LYS A 208 -5.37 18.24 -23.76
N VAL A 209 -4.93 17.06 -23.30
CA VAL A 209 -5.76 15.89 -23.08
C VAL A 209 -5.34 15.27 -21.76
N ASP A 210 -6.31 14.88 -20.94
CA ASP A 210 -6.09 14.25 -19.63
C ASP A 210 -6.08 12.71 -19.73
N PHE A 211 -5.65 12.14 -20.86
CA PHE A 211 -5.48 10.70 -21.05
C PHE A 211 -4.35 10.37 -22.03
N VAL A 212 -3.82 9.16 -21.92
CA VAL A 212 -2.82 8.58 -22.83
C VAL A 212 -3.42 7.31 -23.46
N ASP A 213 -3.30 7.17 -24.78
CA ASP A 213 -3.77 6.01 -25.52
C ASP A 213 -2.84 4.80 -25.28
N VAL A 214 -3.43 3.60 -25.16
CA VAL A 214 -2.68 2.35 -25.05
C VAL A 214 -2.50 1.73 -26.43
N GLU A 215 -1.25 1.56 -26.83
CA GLU A 215 -0.87 0.96 -28.11
C GLU A 215 -0.73 -0.55 -28.02
N TYR A 216 -1.32 -1.25 -29.00
CA TYR A 216 -1.22 -2.70 -29.12
C TYR A 216 -0.28 -3.06 -30.26
N SER A 217 0.53 -4.09 -30.04
CA SER A 217 1.33 -4.68 -31.10
C SER A 217 0.40 -5.52 -31.98
N GLU A 218 0.05 -5.07 -33.19
CA GLU A 218 -0.64 -5.93 -34.16
C GLU A 218 0.28 -7.09 -34.59
N HIS A 219 -0.32 -8.26 -34.84
CA HIS A 219 0.35 -9.49 -35.29
C HIS A 219 1.47 -9.23 -36.31
N GLU A 220 2.60 -9.92 -36.15
CA GLU A 220 3.67 -10.06 -37.13
C GLU A 220 3.10 -10.10 -38.56
N SER A 221 3.25 -9.01 -39.31
CA SER A 221 2.95 -9.01 -40.72
C SER A 221 4.06 -9.79 -41.42
N LEU A 222 3.79 -11.08 -41.66
CA LEU A 222 4.55 -11.93 -42.57
C LEU A 222 4.85 -11.16 -43.86
N PRO A 223 6.09 -11.20 -44.39
CA PRO A 223 6.41 -10.53 -45.64
C PRO A 223 5.52 -11.09 -46.76
N LEU A 224 4.80 -10.18 -47.42
CA LEU A 224 3.91 -10.48 -48.54
C LEU A 224 4.64 -11.31 -49.61
N SER A 225 3.96 -12.34 -50.14
CA SER A 225 4.47 -13.20 -51.21
C SER A 225 4.89 -12.39 -52.46
N PRO A 226 5.94 -12.80 -53.19
CA PRO A 226 6.46 -12.09 -54.36
C PRO A 226 5.43 -11.78 -55.46
N GLU A 227 4.37 -12.60 -55.55
CA GLU A 227 3.26 -12.41 -56.49
C GLU A 227 2.43 -11.16 -56.18
N LYS A 228 2.27 -10.78 -54.90
CA LYS A 228 1.55 -9.55 -54.51
C LYS A 228 2.41 -8.29 -54.66
N ALA A 229 3.73 -8.41 -54.53
CA ALA A 229 4.67 -7.31 -54.79
C ALA A 229 4.70 -6.92 -56.29
N SER A 230 4.55 -7.90 -57.19
CA SER A 230 4.53 -7.68 -58.64
C SER A 230 3.25 -6.97 -59.10
N HIS A 231 2.10 -7.28 -58.50
CA HIS A 231 0.85 -6.57 -58.76
C HIS A 231 0.89 -5.09 -58.32
N ASN A 232 1.57 -4.80 -57.21
CA ASN A 232 1.74 -3.42 -56.73
C ASN A 232 2.74 -2.59 -57.56
N LEU A 233 3.73 -3.24 -58.20
CA LEU A 233 4.63 -2.54 -59.14
C LEU A 233 3.93 -2.18 -60.46
N ALA A 234 2.99 -3.01 -60.93
CA ALA A 234 2.22 -2.72 -62.14
C ALA A 234 1.27 -1.51 -61.96
N ALA A 235 0.74 -1.29 -60.75
CA ALA A 235 -0.10 -0.13 -60.42
C ALA A 235 0.68 1.20 -60.32
N LYS A 236 2.02 1.17 -60.18
CA LYS A 236 2.87 2.38 -60.08
C LYS A 236 3.06 3.13 -61.40
N LYS A 237 2.63 2.59 -62.55
CA LYS A 237 2.77 3.25 -63.87
C LYS A 237 1.54 4.01 -64.36
N SER A 238 0.42 3.99 -63.65
CA SER A 238 -0.76 4.80 -64.02
C SER A 238 -0.89 6.02 -63.11
N ASN A 239 -0.59 7.20 -63.67
CA ASN A 239 -0.88 8.51 -63.07
C ASN A 239 -2.40 8.77 -63.03
N THR A 240 -3.08 8.23 -62.03
CA THR A 240 -4.48 8.56 -61.75
C THR A 240 -4.62 9.18 -60.36
N LEU A 241 -5.22 10.37 -60.32
CA LEU A 241 -5.48 11.26 -59.17
C LEU A 241 -6.44 10.69 -58.08
N LEU A 242 -6.60 9.37 -58.00
CA LEU A 242 -7.57 8.69 -57.12
C LEU A 242 -6.98 7.46 -56.40
N ALA A 243 -5.70 7.52 -56.02
CA ALA A 243 -5.13 6.52 -55.11
C ALA A 243 -5.51 6.85 -53.65
N PRO A 244 -5.97 5.88 -52.83
CA PRO A 244 -6.17 6.11 -51.40
C PRO A 244 -4.82 6.47 -50.75
N PRO A 245 -4.81 7.36 -49.73
CA PRO A 245 -3.57 7.80 -49.11
C PRO A 245 -2.83 6.60 -48.52
N ASP A 246 -1.52 6.58 -48.74
CA ASP A 246 -0.59 5.55 -48.27
C ASP A 246 -0.64 5.45 -46.74
N LYS A 247 -1.31 4.40 -46.22
CA LYS A 247 -1.48 4.18 -44.77
C LYS A 247 -0.16 3.90 -44.04
N SER A 248 0.93 3.66 -44.76
CA SER A 248 2.27 3.45 -44.17
C SER A 248 2.88 4.74 -43.59
N LEU A 249 2.42 5.93 -44.03
CA LEU A 249 2.90 7.23 -43.54
C LEU A 249 2.14 7.76 -42.31
N LEU A 250 1.11 7.04 -41.83
CA LEU A 250 0.27 7.44 -40.69
C LEU A 250 0.71 6.84 -39.34
N HIS A 251 1.80 6.07 -39.28
CA HIS A 251 2.25 5.35 -38.08
C HIS A 251 3.17 6.14 -37.14
N ARG A 252 3.15 7.47 -37.15
CA ARG A 252 3.75 8.25 -36.05
C ARG A 252 2.71 8.42 -34.94
N SER A 253 2.57 7.40 -34.10
CA SER A 253 1.74 7.42 -32.90
C SER A 253 2.41 8.27 -31.82
N HIS A 254 2.32 9.59 -31.98
CA HIS A 254 2.73 10.53 -30.94
C HIS A 254 1.59 10.67 -29.92
N SER A 255 1.92 10.55 -28.64
CA SER A 255 0.99 10.82 -27.54
C SER A 255 0.48 12.26 -27.64
N ARG A 256 -0.81 12.42 -27.96
CA ARG A 256 -1.46 13.74 -28.19
C ARG A 256 -1.41 14.65 -26.97
N ALA A 257 -1.19 14.08 -25.78
CA ALA A 257 -1.15 14.82 -24.52
C ALA A 257 0.05 15.78 -24.41
N PHE A 258 1.17 15.49 -25.09
CA PHE A 258 2.47 16.16 -24.88
C PHE A 258 2.97 16.99 -26.07
N LEU A 259 2.13 17.23 -27.08
CA LEU A 259 2.49 17.98 -28.29
C LEU A 259 2.03 19.44 -28.24
N SER A 260 2.94 20.36 -28.56
CA SER A 260 2.62 21.77 -28.84
C SER A 260 1.73 21.91 -30.10
N ASP A 261 1.11 23.07 -30.31
CA ASP A 261 0.30 23.37 -31.52
C ASP A 261 1.10 23.27 -32.83
N ASN A 262 2.44 23.30 -32.73
CA ASN A 262 3.37 23.22 -33.85
C ASN A 262 3.98 21.81 -34.03
N GLY A 263 3.55 20.81 -33.25
CA GLY A 263 4.06 19.44 -33.33
C GLY A 263 5.47 19.22 -32.73
N MET A 264 6.05 20.23 -32.07
CA MET A 264 7.33 20.12 -31.37
C MET A 264 7.12 19.62 -29.93
N PRO A 265 8.03 18.78 -29.38
CA PRO A 265 7.96 18.32 -27.99
C PRO A 265 8.14 19.49 -27.00
N GLU A 266 7.36 19.50 -25.92
CA GLU A 266 7.41 20.57 -24.91
C GLU A 266 8.33 20.21 -23.73
N PRO A 267 8.91 21.21 -23.04
CA PRO A 267 9.63 20.99 -21.79
C PRO A 267 8.76 20.29 -20.75
N ALA A 268 9.22 19.15 -20.27
CA ALA A 268 8.47 18.27 -19.37
C ALA A 268 9.38 17.63 -18.32
N GLU A 269 8.83 17.44 -17.13
CA GLU A 269 9.43 16.65 -16.05
C GLU A 269 8.49 15.47 -15.74
N PHE A 270 9.06 14.27 -15.67
CA PHE A 270 8.35 13.04 -15.33
C PHE A 270 8.89 12.47 -14.02
N PHE A 271 7.98 12.02 -13.15
CA PHE A 271 8.30 11.45 -11.85
C PHE A 271 7.67 10.06 -11.79
N LEU A 272 8.48 9.01 -11.77
CA LEU A 272 7.99 7.64 -11.68
C LEU A 272 8.13 7.17 -10.25
N SER A 273 7.08 6.57 -9.68
CA SER A 273 7.14 6.07 -8.32
C SER A 273 6.29 4.84 -8.13
N SER A 274 6.65 3.98 -7.18
CA SER A 274 5.75 2.92 -6.70
C SER A 274 4.66 3.45 -5.75
N ASP A 275 4.77 4.69 -5.28
CA ASP A 275 3.78 5.36 -4.42
C ASP A 275 3.64 6.86 -4.77
N PRO A 276 2.41 7.39 -4.89
CA PRO A 276 2.19 8.82 -5.13
C PRO A 276 2.78 9.77 -4.07
N SER A 277 3.10 9.31 -2.85
CA SER A 277 3.70 10.12 -1.78
C SER A 277 5.05 10.75 -2.18
N ALA A 278 5.80 10.11 -3.07
CA ALA A 278 7.06 10.64 -3.59
C ALA A 278 6.86 11.65 -4.75
N ILE A 279 5.66 11.71 -5.32
CA ILE A 279 5.34 12.56 -6.48
C ILE A 279 4.66 13.87 -6.04
N ILE A 280 3.87 13.82 -4.96
CA ILE A 280 2.94 14.90 -4.60
C ILE A 280 3.60 16.27 -4.36
N GLU A 281 4.84 16.30 -3.90
CA GLU A 281 5.60 17.55 -3.73
C GLU A 281 6.01 18.20 -5.05
N HIS A 282 6.02 17.43 -6.15
CA HIS A 282 6.38 17.90 -7.48
C HIS A 282 5.16 18.16 -8.37
N THR A 283 4.15 17.29 -8.32
CA THR A 283 2.92 17.43 -9.12
C THR A 283 1.76 16.64 -8.52
N LYS A 284 0.53 17.17 -8.67
CA LYS A 284 -0.71 16.45 -8.34
C LYS A 284 -1.26 15.63 -9.51
N LYS A 285 -0.73 15.83 -10.73
CA LYS A 285 -1.19 15.12 -11.93
C LYS A 285 -0.45 13.81 -12.07
N VAL A 286 -1.18 12.70 -11.96
CA VAL A 286 -0.61 11.35 -12.02
C VAL A 286 -1.38 10.43 -12.94
N LEU A 287 -0.68 9.46 -13.50
CA LEU A 287 -1.22 8.38 -14.31
C LEU A 287 -0.84 7.05 -13.64
N TYR A 288 -1.84 6.25 -13.28
CA TYR A 288 -1.63 4.90 -12.75
C TYR A 288 -1.48 3.91 -13.89
N LEU A 289 -0.41 3.12 -13.85
CA LEU A 289 -0.25 2.00 -14.78
C LEU A 289 -1.10 0.81 -14.31
N GLU A 290 -1.62 0.05 -15.27
CA GLU A 290 -2.27 -1.24 -15.05
C GLU A 290 -1.28 -2.38 -15.31
N ASP A 291 -1.67 -3.60 -14.95
CA ASP A 291 -0.87 -4.79 -15.24
C ASP A 291 -0.64 -4.95 -16.75
N ASP A 292 0.57 -5.36 -17.12
CA ASP A 292 1.09 -5.51 -18.48
C ASP A 292 1.25 -4.21 -19.29
N ASP A 293 1.07 -3.04 -18.65
CA ASP A 293 1.44 -1.77 -19.26
C ASP A 293 2.96 -1.62 -19.31
N ILE A 294 3.45 -1.19 -20.47
CA ILE A 294 4.85 -0.84 -20.73
C ILE A 294 4.86 0.63 -21.15
N ALA A 295 5.13 1.51 -20.20
CA ALA A 295 5.30 2.93 -20.43
C ALA A 295 6.72 3.23 -20.92
N HIS A 296 6.83 3.90 -22.05
CA HIS A 296 8.08 4.38 -22.63
C HIS A 296 8.08 5.90 -22.58
N ILE A 297 9.05 6.47 -21.87
CA ILE A 297 9.27 7.91 -21.81
C ILE A 297 10.51 8.24 -22.63
N HIS A 298 10.32 8.96 -23.73
CA HIS A 298 11.37 9.38 -24.67
C HIS A 298 10.99 10.72 -25.29
N GLU A 299 11.99 11.55 -25.60
CA GLU A 299 11.78 12.85 -26.27
C GLU A 299 10.70 13.76 -25.65
N GLY A 300 10.50 13.69 -24.32
CA GLY A 300 9.46 14.46 -23.61
C GLY A 300 8.03 13.93 -23.78
N GLN A 301 7.86 12.75 -24.39
CA GLN A 301 6.59 12.07 -24.61
C GLN A 301 6.45 10.85 -23.69
N LEU A 302 5.21 10.53 -23.33
CA LEU A 302 4.85 9.30 -22.62
C LEU A 302 3.93 8.47 -23.51
N ASN A 303 4.43 7.31 -23.95
CA ASN A 303 3.70 6.32 -24.72
C ASN A 303 3.46 5.06 -23.87
N ILE A 304 2.28 4.45 -23.96
CA ILE A 304 1.96 3.23 -23.21
C ILE A 304 1.68 2.13 -24.21
N HIS A 305 2.41 1.02 -24.09
CA HIS A 305 2.29 -0.14 -24.96
C HIS A 305 1.82 -1.36 -24.16
N ARG A 306 1.12 -2.26 -24.83
CA ARG A 306 0.77 -3.59 -24.30
C ARG A 306 1.05 -4.70 -25.31
N ALA A 307 1.45 -5.87 -24.82
CA ALA A 307 1.75 -7.03 -25.65
C ALA A 307 0.50 -7.73 -26.20
N LYS A 308 -0.60 -7.78 -25.44
CA LYS A 308 -1.87 -8.41 -25.84
C LYS A 308 -3.07 -7.51 -25.55
N LYS A 309 -4.11 -7.65 -26.36
CA LYS A 309 -5.44 -7.10 -26.10
C LYS A 309 -6.24 -8.18 -25.39
N ASP A 310 -6.28 -8.15 -24.07
CA ASP A 310 -7.15 -9.08 -23.33
C ASP A 310 -8.62 -8.73 -23.59
N GLU A 311 -9.44 -9.76 -23.80
CA GLU A 311 -10.89 -9.64 -24.03
C GLU A 311 -11.68 -9.20 -22.77
N GLY A 312 -10.98 -8.95 -21.65
CA GLY A 312 -11.55 -8.52 -20.38
C GLY A 312 -11.12 -7.11 -19.96
N THR A 313 -12.07 -6.17 -19.98
CA THR A 313 -12.19 -4.99 -19.09
C THR A 313 -11.05 -3.96 -19.01
N THR A 314 -9.94 -4.08 -19.74
CA THR A 314 -8.90 -3.04 -19.69
C THR A 314 -9.19 -1.89 -20.64
N SER A 315 -9.22 -0.67 -20.10
CA SER A 315 -9.49 0.56 -20.85
C SER A 315 -8.44 0.76 -21.94
N ALA A 316 -8.86 1.19 -23.14
CA ALA A 316 -7.96 1.56 -24.23
C ALA A 316 -7.17 2.84 -23.96
N VAL A 317 -7.49 3.54 -22.87
CA VAL A 317 -6.86 4.79 -22.44
C VAL A 317 -6.55 4.75 -20.95
N ARG A 318 -5.46 5.42 -20.55
CA ARG A 318 -5.10 5.70 -19.16
C ARG A 318 -5.36 7.16 -18.84
N SER A 319 -6.26 7.41 -17.89
CA SER A 319 -6.59 8.77 -17.46
C SER A 319 -5.50 9.37 -16.58
N ILE A 320 -5.15 10.63 -16.84
CA ILE A 320 -4.37 11.47 -15.92
C ILE A 320 -5.33 12.01 -14.86
N GLN A 321 -5.12 11.59 -13.61
CA GLN A 321 -5.95 11.96 -12.47
C GLN A 321 -5.25 13.03 -11.64
N THR A 322 -6.05 13.83 -10.94
CA THR A 322 -5.53 14.78 -9.95
C THR A 322 -5.63 14.15 -8.57
N LEU A 323 -4.49 14.03 -7.89
CA LEU A 323 -4.45 13.56 -6.50
C LEU A 323 -5.16 14.55 -5.59
N GLU A 324 -6.08 14.03 -4.76
CA GLU A 324 -6.73 14.80 -3.69
C GLU A 324 -5.85 14.96 -2.44
N MET A 325 -4.74 14.21 -2.35
CA MET A 325 -3.86 14.23 -1.19
C MET A 325 -3.09 15.55 -1.10
N GLU A 326 -2.81 15.99 0.12
CA GLU A 326 -2.00 17.19 0.39
C GLU A 326 -0.65 16.82 0.98
N LEU A 327 0.39 17.60 0.67
CA LEU A 327 1.75 17.36 1.17
C LEU A 327 1.83 17.31 2.70
N GLN A 328 1.00 18.10 3.38
CA GLN A 328 0.95 18.14 4.85
C GLN A 328 0.52 16.81 5.48
N GLU A 329 -0.28 16.01 4.76
CA GLU A 329 -0.78 14.72 5.27
C GLU A 329 0.35 13.68 5.39
N ILE A 330 1.39 13.80 4.56
CA ILE A 330 2.57 12.91 4.55
C ILE A 330 3.78 13.50 5.29
N MET A 331 3.60 14.61 6.03
CA MET A 331 4.63 15.21 6.88
C MET A 331 4.33 14.97 8.36
N LYS A 332 5.36 14.92 9.21
CA LYS A 332 5.19 14.75 10.66
C LYS A 332 4.60 15.99 11.35
N GLY A 333 4.80 17.18 10.77
CA GLY A 333 4.34 18.44 11.36
C GLY A 333 4.97 18.67 12.73
N LYS A 334 4.14 18.84 13.76
CA LYS A 334 4.56 19.11 15.16
C LYS A 334 4.92 17.85 15.97
N PHE A 335 4.82 16.67 15.38
CA PHE A 335 5.03 15.39 16.07
C PHE A 335 6.41 14.82 15.76
N ASP A 336 6.96 14.04 16.70
CA ASP A 336 8.28 13.42 16.53
C ASP A 336 8.22 12.21 15.58
N HIS A 337 7.06 11.53 15.56
CA HIS A 337 6.82 10.28 14.84
C HIS A 337 5.52 10.33 14.05
N PHE A 338 5.48 9.62 12.91
CA PHE A 338 4.24 9.45 12.13
C PHE A 338 3.19 8.68 12.93
N MET A 339 3.58 7.62 13.65
CA MET A 339 2.63 6.88 14.48
C MET A 339 1.96 7.80 15.51
N GLN A 340 2.71 8.71 16.15
CA GLN A 340 2.15 9.68 17.09
C GLN A 340 1.17 10.63 16.39
N LYS A 341 1.58 11.23 15.26
CA LYS A 341 0.70 12.08 14.44
C LYS A 341 -0.60 11.35 14.12
N GLU A 342 -0.52 10.12 13.63
CA GLU A 342 -1.65 9.34 13.16
C GLU A 342 -2.58 8.93 14.30
N ILE A 343 -2.07 8.64 15.50
CA ILE A 343 -2.90 8.45 16.70
C ILE A 343 -3.69 9.72 17.01
N PHE A 344 -3.02 10.87 16.99
CA PHE A 344 -3.62 12.17 17.34
C PHE A 344 -4.53 12.76 16.24
N GLU A 345 -4.41 12.29 15.00
CA GLU A 345 -5.30 12.62 13.86
C GLU A 345 -6.58 11.78 13.83
N GLN A 346 -6.74 10.82 14.76
CA GLN A 346 -7.93 9.98 14.80
C GLN A 346 -9.25 10.76 14.89
N PRO A 347 -9.39 11.84 15.69
CA PRO A 347 -10.60 12.65 15.70
C PRO A 347 -11.02 13.20 14.33
N GLU A 348 -10.06 13.64 13.51
CA GLU A 348 -10.31 14.13 12.16
C GLU A 348 -10.57 12.98 11.18
N SER A 349 -9.78 11.90 11.24
CA SER A 349 -9.91 10.76 10.31
C SER A 349 -11.25 10.03 10.46
N VAL A 350 -11.79 9.89 11.68
CA VAL A 350 -13.12 9.29 11.89
C VAL A 350 -14.23 10.18 11.30
N ILE A 351 -14.10 11.51 11.40
CA ILE A 351 -15.02 12.45 10.74
C ILE A 351 -14.93 12.30 9.22
N ASN A 352 -13.73 12.24 8.66
CA ASN A 352 -13.52 12.07 7.22
C ASN A 352 -14.09 10.75 6.70
N THR A 353 -14.04 9.70 7.51
CA THR A 353 -14.63 8.39 7.23
C THR A 353 -16.15 8.48 7.12
N MET A 354 -16.80 9.29 7.96
CA MET A 354 -18.27 9.45 8.00
C MET A 354 -18.80 10.56 7.08
N ARG A 355 -17.94 11.46 6.60
CA ARG A 355 -18.30 12.65 5.82
C ARG A 355 -19.12 12.28 4.58
N GLY A 356 -20.30 12.88 4.46
CA GLY A 356 -21.23 12.64 3.35
C GLY A 356 -21.88 11.25 3.34
N ARG A 357 -21.63 10.41 4.35
CA ARG A 357 -22.16 9.05 4.48
C ARG A 357 -23.13 8.90 5.63
N LEU A 358 -22.87 9.57 6.75
CA LEU A 358 -23.73 9.63 7.92
C LEU A 358 -24.52 10.94 7.93
N ASP A 359 -25.85 10.85 7.88
CA ASP A 359 -26.77 11.99 8.05
C ASP A 359 -27.54 11.78 9.37
N LEU A 360 -27.16 12.55 10.40
CA LEU A 360 -27.74 12.47 11.73
C LEU A 360 -29.16 13.03 11.79
N GLU A 361 -29.48 14.04 10.97
CA GLU A 361 -30.81 14.66 10.95
C GLU A 361 -31.82 13.71 10.32
N LYS A 362 -31.46 13.12 9.18
CA LYS A 362 -32.30 12.14 8.48
C LYS A 362 -32.20 10.74 9.07
N LYS A 363 -31.23 10.49 9.96
CA LYS A 363 -30.93 9.17 10.54
C LYS A 363 -30.70 8.11 9.46
N THR A 364 -29.89 8.47 8.46
CA THR A 364 -29.57 7.60 7.32
C THR A 364 -28.07 7.42 7.15
N VAL A 365 -27.69 6.24 6.65
CA VAL A 365 -26.30 5.91 6.29
C VAL A 365 -26.27 5.50 4.82
N THR A 366 -25.58 6.29 4.00
CA THR A 366 -25.45 6.05 2.56
C THR A 366 -24.00 5.79 2.20
N LEU A 367 -23.71 4.57 1.74
CA LEU A 367 -22.41 4.19 1.19
C LEU A 367 -22.51 4.14 -0.33
N GLY A 368 -22.17 5.25 -1.00
CA GLY A 368 -22.34 5.42 -2.45
C GLY A 368 -21.72 4.28 -3.26
N GLY A 369 -20.54 3.80 -2.87
CA GLY A 369 -19.84 2.70 -3.53
C GLY A 369 -20.55 1.34 -3.44
N LEU A 370 -21.48 1.16 -2.48
CA LEU A 370 -22.26 -0.07 -2.30
C LEU A 370 -23.71 0.02 -2.81
N SER A 371 -24.18 1.24 -3.12
CA SER A 371 -25.59 1.53 -3.46
C SER A 371 -26.20 0.58 -4.50
N ARG A 372 -25.46 0.24 -5.55
CA ARG A 372 -25.91 -0.66 -6.63
C ARG A 372 -25.99 -2.14 -6.22
N PHE A 373 -25.28 -2.54 -5.17
CA PHE A 373 -25.12 -3.94 -4.76
C PHE A 373 -25.78 -4.27 -3.42
N ILE A 374 -26.25 -3.27 -2.66
CA ILE A 374 -26.78 -3.46 -1.32
C ILE A 374 -27.93 -4.49 -1.27
N SER A 375 -28.81 -4.49 -2.27
CA SER A 375 -29.94 -5.44 -2.39
C SER A 375 -29.48 -6.85 -2.72
N THR A 376 -28.36 -7.01 -3.42
CA THR A 376 -27.74 -8.32 -3.67
C THR A 376 -27.04 -8.83 -2.42
N ILE A 377 -26.31 -7.96 -1.71
CA ILE A 377 -25.65 -8.31 -0.44
C ILE A 377 -26.70 -8.74 0.60
N ARG A 378 -27.83 -8.04 0.72
CA ARG A 378 -28.93 -8.43 1.64
C ARG A 378 -29.52 -9.83 1.35
N ARG A 379 -29.38 -10.34 0.13
CA ARG A 379 -29.87 -11.67 -0.27
C ARG A 379 -28.82 -12.78 -0.12
N CYS A 380 -27.59 -12.44 0.23
CA CYS A 380 -26.54 -13.43 0.44
C CYS A 380 -26.87 -14.31 1.66
N ARG A 381 -26.34 -15.53 1.66
CA ARG A 381 -26.56 -16.47 2.78
C ARG A 381 -25.46 -16.44 3.83
N ARG A 382 -24.33 -15.82 3.52
CA ARG A 382 -23.17 -15.71 4.41
C ARG A 382 -22.29 -14.55 3.95
N ILE A 383 -21.72 -13.84 4.91
CA ILE A 383 -20.69 -12.82 4.69
C ILE A 383 -19.37 -13.36 5.23
N ILE A 384 -18.31 -13.30 4.43
CA ILE A 384 -16.97 -13.74 4.79
C ILE A 384 -16.06 -12.53 4.79
N PHE A 385 -15.57 -12.12 5.96
CA PHE A 385 -14.52 -11.11 6.08
C PHE A 385 -13.15 -11.77 5.91
N ILE A 386 -12.32 -11.23 5.01
CA ILE A 386 -10.99 -11.75 4.70
C ILE A 386 -9.98 -10.61 4.82
N ALA A 387 -9.01 -10.76 5.72
CA ALA A 387 -8.00 -9.74 5.99
C ALA A 387 -6.75 -10.33 6.66
N CYS A 388 -5.73 -9.48 6.88
CA CYS A 388 -4.51 -9.83 7.60
C CYS A 388 -4.24 -8.83 8.73
N GLY A 389 -3.56 -9.27 9.80
CA GLY A 389 -3.05 -8.41 10.88
C GLY A 389 -4.13 -7.52 11.51
N THR A 390 -3.81 -6.23 11.71
CA THR A 390 -4.74 -5.23 12.27
C THR A 390 -6.07 -5.13 11.51
N SER A 391 -6.08 -5.30 10.18
CA SER A 391 -7.34 -5.29 9.41
C SER A 391 -8.22 -6.50 9.73
N TYR A 392 -7.64 -7.67 10.03
CA TYR A 392 -8.38 -8.82 10.55
C TYR A 392 -9.01 -8.53 11.92
N HIS A 393 -8.29 -7.83 12.82
CA HIS A 393 -8.85 -7.41 14.10
C HIS A 393 -10.05 -6.47 13.93
N SER A 394 -10.02 -5.57 12.93
CA SER A 394 -11.17 -4.69 12.63
C SER A 394 -12.42 -5.49 12.24
N CYS A 395 -12.25 -6.56 11.46
CA CYS A 395 -13.33 -7.49 11.10
C CYS A 395 -13.85 -8.24 12.32
N MET A 396 -12.95 -8.71 13.19
CA MET A 396 -13.32 -9.38 14.44
C MET A 396 -14.11 -8.46 15.36
N ALA A 397 -13.76 -7.17 15.41
CA ALA A 397 -14.42 -6.21 16.28
C ALA A 397 -15.88 -5.95 15.88
N VAL A 398 -16.17 -5.96 14.58
CA VAL A 398 -17.53 -5.72 14.05
C VAL A 398 -18.36 -6.99 13.86
N ARG A 399 -17.77 -8.19 14.01
CA ARG A 399 -18.45 -9.47 13.78
C ARG A 399 -19.82 -9.53 14.48
N GLY A 400 -19.85 -9.22 15.78
CA GLY A 400 -21.07 -9.30 16.58
C GLY A 400 -22.18 -8.35 16.11
N ILE A 401 -21.84 -7.13 15.67
CA ILE A 401 -22.85 -6.17 15.20
C ILE A 401 -23.40 -6.54 13.82
N PHE A 402 -22.57 -7.14 12.96
CA PHE A 402 -23.07 -7.69 11.69
C PHE A 402 -24.04 -8.83 11.94
N GLU A 403 -23.71 -9.78 12.83
CA GLU A 403 -24.62 -10.86 13.23
C GLU A 403 -25.93 -10.29 13.81
N GLU A 404 -25.85 -9.28 14.69
CA GLU A 404 -27.01 -8.63 15.32
C GLU A 404 -27.94 -7.91 14.33
N LEU A 405 -27.38 -7.11 13.41
CA LEU A 405 -28.13 -6.23 12.52
C LEU A 405 -28.60 -6.93 11.24
N THR A 406 -27.78 -7.84 10.70
CA THR A 406 -28.05 -8.51 9.43
C THR A 406 -28.70 -9.88 9.60
N GLU A 407 -28.49 -10.55 10.74
CA GLU A 407 -28.92 -11.94 10.97
C GLU A 407 -28.42 -12.92 9.88
N ILE A 408 -27.33 -12.53 9.20
CA ILE A 408 -26.62 -13.36 8.22
C ILE A 408 -25.41 -13.98 8.94
N PRO A 409 -25.12 -15.28 8.73
CA PRO A 409 -23.88 -15.90 9.20
C PRO A 409 -22.63 -15.12 8.79
N ILE A 410 -21.79 -14.78 9.77
CA ILE A 410 -20.54 -14.04 9.56
C ILE A 410 -19.35 -14.95 9.84
N ALA A 411 -18.47 -15.11 8.85
CA ALA A 411 -17.15 -15.71 9.02
C ALA A 411 -16.08 -14.61 8.97
N VAL A 412 -15.03 -14.76 9.77
CA VAL A 412 -13.87 -13.85 9.78
C VAL A 412 -12.62 -14.70 9.66
N GLU A 413 -11.88 -14.52 8.58
CA GLU A 413 -10.82 -15.42 8.13
C GLU A 413 -9.51 -14.65 7.94
N LEU A 414 -8.41 -15.25 8.39
CA LEU A 414 -7.07 -14.80 8.02
C LEU A 414 -6.81 -15.22 6.57
N ALA A 415 -6.38 -14.28 5.73
CA ALA A 415 -6.29 -14.53 4.28
C ALA A 415 -5.35 -15.69 3.91
N SER A 416 -4.23 -15.84 4.63
CA SER A 416 -3.27 -16.94 4.42
C SER A 416 -3.89 -18.31 4.72
N ASP A 417 -4.43 -18.51 5.92
CA ASP A 417 -5.08 -19.76 6.32
C ASP A 417 -6.31 -20.09 5.44
N PHE A 418 -7.04 -19.07 5.00
CA PHE A 418 -8.16 -19.22 4.07
C PHE A 418 -7.72 -19.84 2.72
N LEU A 419 -6.57 -19.39 2.19
CA LEU A 419 -5.98 -19.92 0.97
C LEU A 419 -5.42 -21.33 1.19
N ASP A 420 -4.68 -21.55 2.27
CA ASP A 420 -4.06 -22.84 2.60
C ASP A 420 -5.09 -23.96 2.72
N ARG A 421 -6.22 -23.67 3.36
CA ARG A 421 -7.33 -24.63 3.50
C ARG A 421 -8.20 -24.76 2.25
N GLN A 422 -7.98 -23.91 1.25
CA GLN A 422 -8.87 -23.75 0.09
C GLN A 422 -10.34 -23.66 0.53
N ALA A 423 -10.63 -22.72 1.41
CA ALA A 423 -11.92 -22.64 2.08
C ALA A 423 -13.12 -22.65 1.08
N PRO A 424 -14.22 -23.36 1.39
CA PRO A 424 -15.39 -23.40 0.51
C PRO A 424 -16.07 -22.04 0.38
N VAL A 425 -16.16 -21.54 -0.85
CA VAL A 425 -16.86 -20.30 -1.24
C VAL A 425 -17.90 -20.62 -2.30
N PHE A 426 -19.08 -20.03 -2.15
CA PHE A 426 -20.25 -20.23 -3.00
C PHE A 426 -20.69 -18.92 -3.66
N ARG A 427 -21.51 -19.02 -4.71
CA ARG A 427 -22.00 -17.86 -5.48
C ARG A 427 -22.93 -16.93 -4.68
N ASP A 428 -23.55 -17.44 -3.63
CA ASP A 428 -24.42 -16.70 -2.72
C ASP A 428 -23.71 -16.18 -1.46
N ASP A 429 -22.39 -16.29 -1.42
CA ASP A 429 -21.55 -15.61 -0.42
C ASP A 429 -21.26 -14.16 -0.85
N THR A 430 -21.18 -13.28 0.14
CA THR A 430 -20.52 -11.97 -0.02
C THR A 430 -19.16 -12.00 0.68
N CYS A 431 -18.08 -11.82 -0.07
CA CYS A 431 -16.72 -11.79 0.46
C CYS A 431 -16.26 -10.33 0.62
N VAL A 432 -15.92 -9.93 1.85
CA VAL A 432 -15.48 -8.56 2.17
C VAL A 432 -13.99 -8.56 2.47
N PHE A 433 -13.24 -7.87 1.63
CA PHE A 433 -11.78 -7.74 1.75
C PHE A 433 -11.43 -6.42 2.42
N VAL A 434 -10.79 -6.50 3.59
CA VAL A 434 -10.38 -5.31 4.35
C VAL A 434 -8.87 -5.17 4.31
N SER A 435 -8.39 -4.09 3.70
CA SER A 435 -6.95 -3.83 3.57
C SER A 435 -6.67 -2.34 3.50
N GLN A 436 -5.79 -1.83 4.38
CA GLN A 436 -5.38 -0.42 4.34
C GLN A 436 -4.72 -0.08 2.98
N SER A 437 -3.76 -0.90 2.55
CA SER A 437 -2.99 -0.66 1.33
C SER A 437 -3.75 -1.03 0.06
N GLY A 438 -4.67 -2.00 0.15
CA GLY A 438 -5.30 -2.61 -1.01
C GLY A 438 -4.36 -3.48 -1.86
N GLU A 439 -3.16 -3.79 -1.35
CA GLU A 439 -2.09 -4.52 -2.06
C GLU A 439 -1.54 -5.71 -1.26
N THR A 440 -2.16 -6.06 -0.12
CA THR A 440 -1.71 -7.20 0.70
C THR A 440 -1.80 -8.50 -0.10
N ALA A 441 -0.69 -9.22 -0.26
CA ALA A 441 -0.57 -10.35 -1.18
C ALA A 441 -1.64 -11.43 -0.92
N ASP A 442 -1.70 -11.97 0.30
CA ASP A 442 -2.67 -13.01 0.67
C ASP A 442 -4.13 -12.55 0.48
N SER A 443 -4.44 -11.31 0.87
CA SER A 443 -5.78 -10.74 0.67
C SER A 443 -6.14 -10.62 -0.82
N LEU A 444 -5.18 -10.25 -1.67
CA LEU A 444 -5.36 -10.11 -3.11
C LEU A 444 -5.52 -11.49 -3.78
N MET A 445 -4.76 -12.48 -3.35
CA MET A 445 -4.88 -13.87 -3.83
C MET A 445 -6.22 -14.49 -3.39
N ALA A 446 -6.63 -14.27 -2.14
CA ALA A 446 -7.95 -14.68 -1.66
C ALA A 446 -9.09 -13.99 -2.43
N LEU A 447 -8.90 -12.72 -2.84
CA LEU A 447 -9.85 -12.03 -3.71
C LEU A 447 -9.99 -12.72 -5.07
N ARG A 448 -8.89 -13.03 -5.74
CA ARG A 448 -8.91 -13.76 -7.01
C ARG A 448 -9.58 -15.12 -6.85
N PHE A 449 -9.26 -15.85 -5.78
CA PHE A 449 -9.87 -17.15 -5.45
C PHE A 449 -11.39 -17.07 -5.27
N CYS A 450 -11.91 -16.01 -4.63
CA CYS A 450 -13.34 -15.79 -4.44
C CYS A 450 -14.05 -15.35 -5.73
N LEU A 451 -13.39 -14.54 -6.56
CA LEU A 451 -13.91 -14.12 -7.87
C LEU A 451 -14.09 -15.33 -8.81
N GLU A 452 -13.12 -16.24 -8.85
CA GLU A 452 -13.22 -17.49 -9.64
C GLU A 452 -14.42 -18.36 -9.24
N ARG A 453 -14.81 -18.32 -7.96
CA ARG A 453 -15.97 -19.06 -7.43
C ARG A 453 -17.30 -18.32 -7.61
N GLY A 454 -17.25 -17.10 -8.15
CA GLY A 454 -18.41 -16.27 -8.48
C GLY A 454 -19.08 -15.62 -7.27
N ALA A 455 -18.37 -15.47 -6.15
CA ALA A 455 -18.87 -14.75 -4.98
C ALA A 455 -18.87 -13.23 -5.21
N LEU A 456 -19.81 -12.53 -4.58
CA LEU A 456 -19.83 -11.07 -4.62
C LEU A 456 -18.72 -10.50 -3.73
N CYS A 457 -17.66 -9.99 -4.35
CA CYS A 457 -16.51 -9.40 -3.66
C CYS A 457 -16.66 -7.89 -3.41
N VAL A 458 -16.45 -7.45 -2.16
CA VAL A 458 -16.53 -6.06 -1.68
C VAL A 458 -15.18 -5.63 -1.11
N GLY A 459 -14.64 -4.49 -1.55
CA GLY A 459 -13.36 -3.95 -1.05
C GLY A 459 -13.53 -2.82 -0.03
N ILE A 460 -12.92 -2.94 1.15
CA ILE A 460 -12.83 -1.87 2.16
C ILE A 460 -11.36 -1.44 2.24
N VAL A 461 -11.03 -0.32 1.61
CA VAL A 461 -9.64 0.10 1.37
C VAL A 461 -9.36 1.56 1.76
N ASN A 462 -8.10 1.92 2.00
CA ASN A 462 -7.70 3.31 2.21
C ASN A 462 -6.96 3.95 1.02
N VAL A 463 -6.48 3.14 0.07
CA VAL A 463 -5.77 3.60 -1.13
C VAL A 463 -6.67 3.46 -2.35
N VAL A 464 -6.98 4.61 -2.97
CA VAL A 464 -7.73 4.68 -4.23
C VAL A 464 -6.89 4.12 -5.38
N GLY A 465 -7.49 3.32 -6.25
CA GLY A 465 -6.79 2.72 -7.39
C GLY A 465 -5.88 1.56 -7.03
N SER A 466 -5.95 1.06 -5.80
CA SER A 466 -5.25 -0.16 -5.38
C SER A 466 -5.85 -1.41 -6.04
N SER A 467 -5.06 -2.48 -6.15
CA SER A 467 -5.45 -3.74 -6.80
C SER A 467 -6.76 -4.31 -6.26
N ILE A 468 -6.93 -4.37 -4.93
CA ILE A 468 -8.20 -4.82 -4.31
C ILE A 468 -9.35 -3.90 -4.72
N SER A 469 -9.15 -2.58 -4.72
CA SER A 469 -10.22 -1.62 -5.07
C SER A 469 -10.69 -1.75 -6.52
N LEU A 470 -9.77 -2.06 -7.45
CA LEU A 470 -10.05 -2.19 -8.87
C LEU A 470 -10.69 -3.54 -9.22
N LEU A 471 -10.31 -4.62 -8.53
CA LEU A 471 -10.79 -5.98 -8.82
C LEU A 471 -12.13 -6.32 -8.15
N THR A 472 -12.47 -5.68 -7.02
CA THR A 472 -13.75 -5.92 -6.34
C THR A 472 -14.93 -5.32 -7.13
N HIS A 473 -16.12 -5.93 -7.02
CA HIS A 473 -17.32 -5.45 -7.73
C HIS A 473 -17.82 -4.10 -7.21
N CYS A 474 -17.64 -3.87 -5.90
CA CYS A 474 -17.99 -2.64 -5.21
C CYS A 474 -17.10 -2.48 -3.98
N GLY A 475 -17.12 -1.29 -3.37
CA GLY A 475 -16.27 -1.04 -2.22
C GLY A 475 -16.52 0.27 -1.51
N VAL A 476 -15.80 0.46 -0.41
CA VAL A 476 -15.80 1.67 0.40
C VAL A 476 -14.36 2.11 0.61
N HIS A 477 -14.05 3.34 0.17
CA HIS A 477 -12.81 4.01 0.56
C HIS A 477 -12.97 4.55 1.98
N ILE A 478 -12.18 4.09 2.95
CA ILE A 478 -12.35 4.50 4.35
C ILE A 478 -11.99 5.97 4.58
N ASN A 479 -11.20 6.59 3.69
CA ASN A 479 -10.87 8.01 3.74
C ASN A 479 -10.22 8.47 5.07
N ALA A 480 -9.27 7.69 5.58
CA ALA A 480 -8.49 8.03 6.78
C ALA A 480 -7.32 8.99 6.47
N GLY A 481 -7.11 9.32 5.20
CA GLY A 481 -5.90 9.97 4.68
C GLY A 481 -4.71 9.00 4.61
N PRO A 482 -3.57 9.43 4.05
CA PRO A 482 -2.34 8.63 4.01
C PRO A 482 -1.90 8.22 5.42
N GLU A 483 -1.46 6.96 5.55
CA GLU A 483 -0.89 6.43 6.79
C GLU A 483 0.54 6.00 6.45
N ILE A 484 1.53 6.58 7.10
CA ILE A 484 2.96 6.39 6.87
C ILE A 484 3.58 5.49 7.94
N GLY A 485 3.11 5.56 9.19
CA GLY A 485 3.58 4.70 10.28
C GLY A 485 3.44 3.22 9.93
N VAL A 486 4.44 2.39 10.25
CA VAL A 486 4.40 0.95 9.93
C VAL A 486 3.25 0.25 10.66
N ALA A 487 3.09 0.52 11.96
CA ALA A 487 1.98 0.02 12.75
C ALA A 487 0.69 0.82 12.44
N SER A 488 -0.35 0.13 11.97
CA SER A 488 -1.64 0.77 11.65
C SER A 488 -2.34 1.31 12.90
N THR A 489 -2.94 2.51 12.81
CA THR A 489 -3.64 3.19 13.91
C THR A 489 -4.97 3.76 13.43
N LYS A 490 -4.96 4.91 12.74
CA LYS A 490 -6.17 5.55 12.20
C LYS A 490 -6.88 4.69 11.16
N ALA A 491 -6.15 3.87 10.40
CA ALA A 491 -6.82 2.97 9.46
C ALA A 491 -7.65 1.88 10.19
N TYR A 492 -7.24 1.39 11.36
CA TYR A 492 -8.04 0.45 12.16
C TYR A 492 -9.37 1.07 12.61
N THR A 493 -9.33 2.26 13.20
CA THR A 493 -10.55 2.93 13.69
C THR A 493 -11.47 3.39 12.55
N SER A 494 -10.90 3.85 11.43
CA SER A 494 -11.67 4.12 10.21
C SER A 494 -12.26 2.86 9.56
N GLN A 495 -11.54 1.73 9.55
CA GLN A 495 -12.07 0.44 9.09
C GLN A 495 -13.25 0.00 9.96
N TYR A 496 -13.10 0.10 11.28
CA TYR A 496 -14.17 -0.19 12.24
C TYR A 496 -15.44 0.62 11.91
N ILE A 497 -15.32 1.95 11.79
CA ILE A 497 -16.48 2.83 11.52
C ILE A 497 -17.09 2.55 10.14
N ALA A 498 -16.27 2.37 9.10
CA ALA A 498 -16.76 2.04 7.76
C ALA A 498 -17.56 0.73 7.74
N LEU A 499 -17.08 -0.29 8.47
CA LEU A 499 -17.76 -1.56 8.61
C LEU A 499 -19.05 -1.45 9.44
N VAL A 500 -19.08 -0.66 10.52
CA VAL A 500 -20.32 -0.38 11.27
C VAL A 500 -21.35 0.33 10.39
N MET A 501 -20.94 1.35 9.62
CA MET A 501 -21.81 2.01 8.65
C MET A 501 -22.33 1.03 7.59
N PHE A 502 -21.53 0.06 7.18
CA PHE A 502 -21.96 -1.00 6.26
C PHE A 502 -23.05 -1.88 6.89
N ALA A 503 -22.90 -2.31 8.15
CA ALA A 503 -23.95 -3.05 8.86
C ALA A 503 -25.24 -2.21 9.05
N LEU A 504 -25.11 -0.91 9.33
CA LEU A 504 -26.25 0.02 9.45
C LEU A 504 -26.99 0.21 8.12
N SER A 505 -26.26 0.19 6.99
CA SER A 505 -26.84 0.26 5.65
C SER A 505 -27.54 -1.06 5.29
N LEU A 506 -26.98 -2.22 5.65
CA LEU A 506 -27.64 -3.51 5.39
C LEU A 506 -28.95 -3.71 6.16
N SER A 507 -29.08 -3.11 7.34
CA SER A 507 -30.23 -3.27 8.24
C SER A 507 -31.33 -2.23 8.06
N GLU A 508 -31.24 -1.35 7.06
CA GLU A 508 -32.15 -0.21 6.89
C GLU A 508 -33.63 -0.56 6.77
N ASP A 509 -33.97 -1.64 6.05
CA ASP A 509 -35.36 -2.03 5.82
C ASP A 509 -36.00 -2.73 7.04
N ARG A 510 -35.25 -2.91 8.14
CA ARG A 510 -35.70 -3.66 9.32
C ARG A 510 -36.23 -2.74 10.41
N ALA A 511 -37.55 -2.55 10.43
CA ALA A 511 -38.23 -1.72 11.44
C ALA A 511 -37.89 -2.11 12.90
N SER A 512 -37.72 -3.41 13.18
CA SER A 512 -37.37 -3.89 14.53
C SER A 512 -35.99 -3.44 15.01
N LYS A 513 -35.07 -3.08 14.09
CA LYS A 513 -33.71 -2.64 14.40
C LYS A 513 -33.58 -1.12 14.40
N GLN A 514 -34.64 -0.38 14.10
CA GLN A 514 -34.57 1.08 13.94
C GLN A 514 -34.01 1.79 15.16
N ARG A 515 -34.53 1.50 16.37
CA ARG A 515 -34.05 2.10 17.63
C ARG A 515 -32.55 1.85 17.83
N ARG A 516 -32.09 0.63 17.57
CA ARG A 516 -30.68 0.24 17.71
C ARG A 516 -29.79 0.97 16.70
N ARG A 517 -30.25 1.09 15.45
CA ARG A 517 -29.54 1.87 14.42
C ARG A 517 -29.38 3.33 14.83
N GLU A 518 -30.46 3.94 15.33
CA GLU A 518 -30.45 5.35 15.78
C GLU A 518 -29.48 5.59 16.94
N GLU A 519 -29.47 4.70 17.94
CA GLU A 519 -28.52 4.75 19.06
C GLU A 519 -27.05 4.71 18.58
N ILE A 520 -26.75 3.82 17.63
CA ILE A 520 -25.39 3.70 17.06
C ILE A 520 -25.04 4.95 16.25
N MET A 521 -25.95 5.45 15.42
CA MET A 521 -25.73 6.66 14.60
C MET A 521 -25.49 7.89 15.47
N GLU A 522 -26.27 8.07 16.53
CA GLU A 522 -26.08 9.18 17.48
C GLU A 522 -24.72 9.11 18.18
N SER A 523 -24.31 7.90 18.57
CA SER A 523 -23.00 7.67 19.19
C SER A 523 -21.83 7.89 18.22
N LEU A 524 -21.96 7.49 16.94
CA LEU A 524 -21.02 7.83 15.88
C LEU A 524 -20.84 9.35 15.73
N GLY A 525 -21.92 10.13 15.86
CA GLY A 525 -21.87 11.59 15.83
C GLY A 525 -21.02 12.21 16.94
N ARG A 526 -20.86 11.54 18.08
CA ARG A 526 -20.12 12.03 19.26
C ARG A 526 -18.69 11.46 19.36
N ILE A 527 -18.38 10.40 18.62
CA ILE A 527 -17.14 9.61 18.80
C ILE A 527 -15.86 10.45 18.65
N SER A 528 -15.83 11.42 17.73
CA SER A 528 -14.67 12.28 17.51
C SER A 528 -14.34 13.12 18.76
N GLY A 529 -15.36 13.68 19.42
CA GLY A 529 -15.18 14.44 20.67
C GLY A 529 -14.64 13.56 21.80
N GLN A 530 -15.14 12.33 21.91
CA GLN A 530 -14.68 11.36 22.92
C GLN A 530 -13.22 10.95 22.70
N ILE A 531 -12.80 10.74 21.45
CA ILE A 531 -11.39 10.46 21.12
C ILE A 531 -10.50 11.64 21.51
N LYS A 532 -10.93 12.90 21.28
CA LYS A 532 -10.15 14.08 21.69
C LYS A 532 -9.88 14.08 23.20
N THR A 533 -10.90 13.82 24.01
CA THR A 533 -10.76 13.72 25.47
C THR A 533 -9.77 12.61 25.89
N LEU A 534 -9.76 11.48 25.18
CA LEU A 534 -8.80 10.39 25.47
C LEU A 534 -7.36 10.76 25.14
N LEU A 535 -7.14 11.56 24.09
CA LEU A 535 -5.80 11.99 23.71
C LEU A 535 -5.17 12.92 24.75
N ASP A 536 -5.96 13.61 25.55
CA ASP A 536 -5.47 14.43 26.68
C ASP A 536 -4.82 13.58 27.78
N MET A 537 -5.11 12.27 27.83
CA MET A 537 -4.49 11.34 28.78
C MET A 537 -3.05 10.94 28.42
N ASN A 538 -2.50 11.44 27.31
CA ASN A 538 -1.19 11.08 26.79
C ASN A 538 -0.06 11.16 27.85
N ASP A 539 0.00 12.24 28.63
CA ASP A 539 1.07 12.42 29.63
C ASP A 539 0.89 11.53 30.87
N ALA A 540 -0.36 11.25 31.24
CA ALA A 540 -0.68 10.28 32.30
C ALA A 540 -0.26 8.86 31.89
N ILE A 541 -0.58 8.46 30.65
CA ILE A 541 -0.19 7.16 30.09
C ILE A 541 1.34 7.05 30.00
N LYS A 542 2.03 8.12 29.59
CA LYS A 542 3.50 8.16 29.58
C LYS A 542 4.10 7.91 30.96
N THR A 543 3.52 8.52 31.99
CA THR A 543 3.98 8.37 33.38
C THR A 543 3.70 6.96 33.90
N MET A 544 2.52 6.41 33.61
CA MET A 544 2.16 5.02 33.92
C MET A 544 3.13 4.05 33.27
N CYS A 545 3.49 4.26 32.00
CA CYS A 545 4.40 3.38 31.28
C CYS A 545 5.79 3.32 31.93
N LYS A 546 6.30 4.46 32.41
CA LYS A 546 7.56 4.50 33.17
C LYS A 546 7.49 3.75 34.49
N GLY A 547 6.35 3.79 35.18
CA GLY A 547 6.19 3.18 36.50
C GLY A 547 5.92 1.67 36.46
N PHE A 548 4.99 1.23 35.60
CA PHE A 548 4.44 -0.15 35.65
C PHE A 548 5.16 -1.13 34.72
N PHE A 549 5.68 -0.68 33.59
CA PHE A 549 6.18 -1.58 32.54
C PHE A 549 7.70 -1.60 32.40
N GLN A 550 8.42 -0.74 33.13
CA GLN A 550 9.87 -0.67 33.03
C GLN A 550 10.52 -1.99 33.48
N GLY A 551 11.37 -2.57 32.61
CA GLY A 551 12.07 -3.84 32.88
C GLY A 551 11.22 -5.10 32.73
N GLN A 552 9.93 -4.96 32.37
CA GLN A 552 9.05 -6.10 32.14
C GLN A 552 9.35 -6.79 30.81
N LYS A 553 9.19 -8.11 30.78
CA LYS A 553 9.45 -8.92 29.56
C LYS A 553 8.18 -9.42 28.90
N SER A 554 7.08 -9.47 29.64
CA SER A 554 5.80 -9.96 29.13
C SER A 554 4.66 -9.15 29.71
N LEU A 555 3.54 -9.17 29.00
CA LEU A 555 2.31 -8.46 29.33
C LEU A 555 1.13 -9.32 28.88
N LEU A 556 0.12 -9.47 29.74
CA LEU A 556 -1.17 -10.05 29.32
C LEU A 556 -2.21 -8.97 29.15
N LEU A 557 -3.02 -9.10 28.10
CA LEU A 557 -4.08 -8.17 27.77
C LEU A 557 -5.41 -8.93 27.67
N LEU A 558 -6.36 -8.58 28.52
CA LEU A 558 -7.60 -9.33 28.72
C LEU A 558 -8.81 -8.56 28.23
N GLY A 559 -9.61 -9.20 27.38
CA GLY A 559 -10.86 -8.65 26.85
C GLY A 559 -11.93 -9.73 26.66
N ARG A 560 -13.20 -9.32 26.54
CA ARG A 560 -14.33 -10.22 26.28
C ARG A 560 -15.35 -9.55 25.36
N GLY A 561 -16.10 -10.36 24.60
CA GLY A 561 -17.13 -9.84 23.69
C GLY A 561 -16.54 -8.84 22.70
N HIS A 562 -17.13 -7.65 22.60
CA HIS A 562 -16.64 -6.57 21.73
C HIS A 562 -15.19 -6.15 22.05
N GLN A 563 -14.74 -6.35 23.29
CA GLN A 563 -13.41 -5.93 23.74
C GLN A 563 -12.32 -6.96 23.43
N PHE A 564 -12.65 -8.17 22.97
CA PHE A 564 -11.63 -9.16 22.64
C PHE A 564 -10.81 -8.74 21.41
N ALA A 565 -11.44 -8.16 20.39
CA ALA A 565 -10.73 -7.64 19.24
C ALA A 565 -9.81 -6.46 19.60
N THR A 566 -10.28 -5.56 20.48
CA THR A 566 -9.45 -4.48 21.05
C THR A 566 -8.25 -5.03 21.80
N ALA A 567 -8.43 -6.13 22.53
CA ALA A 567 -7.33 -6.79 23.23
C ALA A 567 -6.28 -7.36 22.28
N LEU A 568 -6.71 -8.10 21.25
CA LEU A 568 -5.84 -8.62 20.20
C LEU A 568 -5.06 -7.50 19.49
N GLU A 569 -5.73 -6.40 19.16
CA GLU A 569 -5.11 -5.26 18.51
C GLU A 569 -4.08 -4.57 19.40
N GLY A 570 -4.40 -4.30 20.67
CA GLY A 570 -3.44 -3.72 21.61
C GLY A 570 -2.21 -4.60 21.78
N ALA A 571 -2.40 -5.92 21.90
CA ALA A 571 -1.28 -6.85 22.02
C ALA A 571 -0.42 -6.89 20.75
N LEU A 572 -1.03 -6.79 19.57
CA LEU A 572 -0.28 -6.69 18.32
C LEU A 572 0.53 -5.40 18.25
N LYS A 573 -0.06 -4.24 18.57
CA LYS A 573 0.67 -2.95 18.58
C LYS A 573 1.87 -2.98 19.51
N ILE A 574 1.69 -3.46 20.74
CA ILE A 574 2.77 -3.54 21.72
C ILE A 574 3.89 -4.45 21.19
N LYS A 575 3.56 -5.64 20.67
CA LYS A 575 4.56 -6.55 20.07
C LYS A 575 5.32 -5.93 18.90
N GLU A 576 4.61 -5.25 17.99
CA GLU A 576 5.20 -4.71 16.76
C GLU A 576 6.25 -3.64 17.01
N ILE A 577 6.00 -2.72 17.95
CA ILE A 577 6.85 -1.52 18.10
C ILE A 577 7.72 -1.50 19.35
N SER A 578 7.28 -2.12 20.45
CA SER A 578 8.08 -2.17 21.69
C SER A 578 8.85 -3.47 21.84
N TYR A 579 8.53 -4.50 21.05
CA TYR A 579 9.07 -5.86 21.14
C TYR A 579 8.83 -6.56 22.49
N LEU A 580 7.99 -5.97 23.35
CA LEU A 580 7.53 -6.62 24.56
C LEU A 580 6.62 -7.79 24.17
N HIS A 581 6.82 -8.95 24.80
CA HIS A 581 5.96 -10.09 24.56
C HIS A 581 4.56 -9.83 25.16
N CYS A 582 3.65 -9.32 24.32
CA CYS A 582 2.27 -9.08 24.71
C CYS A 582 1.34 -10.12 24.10
N GLU A 583 0.60 -10.82 24.95
CA GLU A 583 -0.41 -11.80 24.53
C GLU A 583 -1.80 -11.32 24.94
N ALA A 584 -2.75 -11.45 24.02
CA ALA A 584 -4.15 -11.14 24.28
C ALA A 584 -4.94 -12.42 24.52
N VAL A 585 -5.67 -12.45 25.63
CA VAL A 585 -6.44 -13.63 26.05
C VAL A 585 -7.89 -13.24 26.29
N MET A 586 -8.80 -14.09 25.81
CA MET A 586 -10.22 -13.93 26.11
C MET A 586 -10.45 -14.19 27.59
N SER A 587 -11.02 -13.23 28.32
CA SER A 587 -11.11 -13.32 29.79
C SER A 587 -11.95 -14.52 30.30
N GLY A 588 -12.81 -15.08 29.44
CA GLY A 588 -13.52 -16.33 29.73
C GLY A 588 -12.61 -17.56 29.80
N GLU A 589 -11.49 -17.55 29.10
CA GLU A 589 -10.55 -18.68 28.99
C GLU A 589 -9.50 -18.72 30.10
N LEU A 590 -9.47 -17.72 30.99
CA LEU A 590 -8.48 -17.65 32.07
C LEU A 590 -8.38 -18.96 32.86
N LYS A 591 -9.52 -19.49 33.32
CA LYS A 591 -9.57 -20.73 34.12
C LYS A 591 -9.11 -21.98 33.38
N HIS A 592 -8.99 -21.92 32.05
CA HIS A 592 -8.63 -23.04 31.20
C HIS A 592 -7.11 -23.13 30.97
N GLY A 593 -6.30 -22.31 31.65
CA GLY A 593 -4.85 -22.50 31.77
C GLY A 593 -4.07 -21.21 32.00
N VAL A 594 -4.46 -20.12 31.33
CA VAL A 594 -3.73 -18.84 31.34
C VAL A 594 -3.59 -18.24 32.73
N LEU A 595 -4.56 -18.49 33.60
CA LEU A 595 -4.58 -17.99 34.97
C LEU A 595 -3.43 -18.54 35.85
N ALA A 596 -2.73 -19.59 35.41
CA ALA A 596 -1.51 -20.06 36.05
C ALA A 596 -0.31 -19.12 35.86
N LEU A 597 -0.36 -18.22 34.87
CA LEU A 597 0.66 -17.20 34.63
C LEU A 597 0.50 -15.97 35.55
N VAL A 598 -0.66 -15.81 36.17
CA VAL A 598 -0.98 -14.62 36.97
C VAL A 598 -0.29 -14.69 38.32
N ASP A 599 0.57 -13.71 38.59
CA ASP A 599 1.22 -13.45 39.86
C ASP A 599 1.31 -11.93 40.13
N GLU A 600 2.05 -11.53 41.16
CA GLU A 600 2.22 -10.12 41.55
C GLU A 600 3.13 -9.31 40.59
N ASN A 601 3.91 -9.99 39.74
CA ASN A 601 4.94 -9.37 38.91
C ASN A 601 4.49 -9.20 37.46
N LEU A 602 3.69 -10.13 36.94
CA LEU A 602 3.20 -10.12 35.58
C LEU A 602 2.26 -8.92 35.39
N PRO A 603 2.61 -7.97 34.50
CA PRO A 603 1.72 -6.88 34.15
C PRO A 603 0.51 -7.42 33.39
N ILE A 604 -0.68 -6.96 33.79
CA ILE A 604 -1.95 -7.36 33.18
C ILE A 604 -2.73 -6.09 32.88
N ILE A 605 -3.16 -5.90 31.63
CA ILE A 605 -4.15 -4.89 31.28
C ILE A 605 -5.49 -5.59 31.05
N MET A 606 -6.56 -5.12 31.68
CA MET A 606 -7.90 -5.66 31.49
C MET A 606 -8.85 -4.59 30.98
N ILE A 607 -9.67 -4.93 29.98
CA ILE A 607 -10.69 -4.03 29.43
C ILE A 607 -12.05 -4.39 30.04
N LEU A 608 -12.57 -3.53 30.92
CA LEU A 608 -13.83 -3.71 31.64
C LEU A 608 -14.71 -2.46 31.53
N THR A 609 -15.34 -2.28 30.37
CA THR A 609 -16.35 -1.23 30.16
C THR A 609 -17.77 -1.76 30.39
N ARG A 610 -18.73 -0.85 30.62
CA ARG A 610 -20.12 -1.23 30.93
C ARG A 610 -20.86 -1.68 29.66
N ASP A 611 -21.08 -2.98 29.57
CA ASP A 611 -21.89 -3.64 28.55
C ASP A 611 -22.75 -4.78 29.18
N ASN A 612 -23.50 -5.50 28.35
CA ASN A 612 -24.37 -6.59 28.79
C ASN A 612 -23.61 -7.78 29.42
N ILE A 613 -22.29 -7.89 29.23
CA ILE A 613 -21.46 -8.97 29.75
C ILE A 613 -20.54 -8.51 30.90
N PHE A 614 -20.68 -7.28 31.38
CA PHE A 614 -19.85 -6.68 32.43
C PHE A 614 -19.71 -7.56 33.67
N ALA A 615 -20.80 -8.16 34.16
CA ALA A 615 -20.76 -9.06 35.32
C ALA A 615 -19.81 -10.26 35.12
N LYS A 616 -19.73 -10.78 33.88
CA LYS A 616 -18.81 -11.88 33.55
C LYS A 616 -17.37 -11.40 33.47
N SER A 617 -17.13 -10.18 33.00
CA SER A 617 -15.81 -9.56 32.97
C SER A 617 -15.32 -9.22 34.39
N LEU A 618 -16.19 -8.71 35.26
CA LEU A 618 -15.88 -8.44 36.66
C LEU A 618 -15.48 -9.72 37.42
N ASN A 619 -16.16 -10.84 37.14
CA ASN A 619 -15.76 -12.14 37.68
C ASN A 619 -14.35 -12.56 37.25
N ALA A 620 -13.91 -12.19 36.04
CA ALA A 620 -12.54 -12.44 35.60
C ALA A 620 -11.53 -11.52 36.31
N TYR A 621 -11.87 -10.25 36.51
CA TYR A 621 -11.06 -9.31 37.30
C TYR A 621 -10.85 -9.82 38.74
N GLN A 622 -11.92 -10.25 39.42
CA GLN A 622 -11.83 -10.83 40.76
C GLN A 622 -10.92 -12.07 40.81
N GLN A 623 -10.89 -12.88 39.75
CA GLN A 623 -10.01 -14.04 39.67
C GLN A 623 -8.53 -13.65 39.56
N VAL A 624 -8.23 -12.56 38.85
CA VAL A 624 -6.86 -12.03 38.75
C VAL A 624 -6.41 -11.48 40.10
N ILE A 625 -7.24 -10.64 40.74
CA ILE A 625 -6.97 -10.07 42.08
C ILE A 625 -6.76 -11.17 43.13
N ALA A 626 -7.61 -12.20 43.12
CA ALA A 626 -7.51 -13.31 44.08
C ALA A 626 -6.20 -14.12 43.99
N ARG A 627 -5.39 -13.90 42.94
CA ARG A 627 -4.09 -14.55 42.72
C ARG A 627 -2.91 -13.59 42.87
N GLY A 628 -3.14 -12.42 43.46
CA GLY A 628 -2.12 -11.40 43.69
C GLY A 628 -1.84 -10.50 42.48
N GLY A 629 -2.52 -10.72 41.35
CA GLY A 629 -2.37 -9.87 40.17
C GLY A 629 -2.83 -8.45 40.46
N ARG A 630 -2.08 -7.46 39.97
CA ARG A 630 -2.40 -6.03 40.08
C ARG A 630 -2.65 -5.45 38.68
N PRO A 631 -3.85 -5.62 38.13
CA PRO A 631 -4.12 -5.23 36.76
C PRO A 631 -4.23 -3.72 36.61
N ILE A 632 -3.90 -3.22 35.43
CA ILE A 632 -4.35 -1.91 34.93
C ILE A 632 -5.71 -2.13 34.26
N VAL A 633 -6.73 -1.41 34.69
CA VAL A 633 -8.10 -1.59 34.21
C VAL A 633 -8.50 -0.42 33.32
N ILE A 634 -8.86 -0.70 32.07
CA ILE A 634 -9.55 0.25 31.19
C ILE A 634 -11.04 0.17 31.51
N CYS A 635 -11.57 1.19 32.19
CA CYS A 635 -12.95 1.25 32.69
C CYS A 635 -13.62 2.58 32.37
N VAL A 636 -14.94 2.63 32.55
CA VAL A 636 -15.71 3.86 32.36
C VAL A 636 -15.30 4.90 33.39
N ASP A 637 -15.33 6.18 33.01
CA ASP A 637 -15.13 7.31 33.90
C ASP A 637 -16.03 7.22 35.16
N GLY A 638 -15.41 7.35 36.33
CA GLY A 638 -16.09 7.27 37.64
C GLY A 638 -16.59 5.90 38.06
N ASP A 639 -16.13 4.79 37.46
CA ASP A 639 -16.62 3.44 37.84
C ASP A 639 -16.13 3.00 39.24
N GLU A 640 -17.04 3.05 40.21
CA GLU A 640 -16.79 2.69 41.62
C GLU A 640 -16.46 1.20 41.84
N ALA A 641 -16.65 0.34 40.84
CA ALA A 641 -16.33 -1.09 40.96
C ALA A 641 -14.82 -1.36 41.08
N PHE A 642 -13.97 -0.38 40.75
CA PHE A 642 -12.52 -0.51 40.71
C PHE A 642 -11.86 0.44 41.73
N ALA A 643 -11.45 -0.11 42.87
CA ALA A 643 -10.75 0.65 43.91
C ALA A 643 -9.27 0.86 43.56
N HIS A 644 -8.76 2.08 43.73
CA HIS A 644 -7.35 2.43 43.45
C HIS A 644 -6.33 1.59 44.21
N GLU A 645 -6.70 1.04 45.37
CA GLU A 645 -5.81 0.19 46.17
C GLU A 645 -5.52 -1.17 45.51
N GLN A 646 -6.41 -1.63 44.63
CA GLN A 646 -6.37 -2.96 44.03
C GLN A 646 -5.95 -2.95 42.56
N CYS A 647 -6.08 -1.81 41.87
CA CYS A 647 -5.73 -1.67 40.46
C CYS A 647 -5.47 -0.21 40.08
N GLU A 648 -4.64 -0.04 39.04
CA GLU A 648 -4.50 1.24 38.33
C GLU A 648 -5.64 1.38 37.31
N ARG A 649 -6.13 2.60 37.08
CA ARG A 649 -7.29 2.84 36.19
C ARG A 649 -6.91 3.70 34.99
N ILE A 650 -7.44 3.32 33.84
CA ILE A 650 -7.50 4.15 32.64
C ILE A 650 -8.98 4.41 32.37
N GLU A 651 -9.42 5.61 32.74
CA GLU A 651 -10.81 6.02 32.63
C GLU A 651 -11.12 6.49 31.21
N VAL A 652 -12.13 5.89 30.59
CA VAL A 652 -12.56 6.18 29.22
C VAL A 652 -14.03 6.62 29.20
N PRO A 653 -14.44 7.49 28.25
CA PRO A 653 -15.85 7.84 28.09
C PRO A 653 -16.72 6.62 27.74
N GLN A 654 -17.94 6.58 28.27
CA GLN A 654 -18.95 5.61 27.85
C GLN A 654 -19.51 5.97 26.48
N THR A 655 -19.66 4.97 25.61
CA THR A 655 -20.42 5.06 24.37
C THR A 655 -21.31 3.82 24.19
N VAL A 656 -21.96 3.67 23.05
CA VAL A 656 -22.68 2.43 22.72
C VAL A 656 -21.70 1.26 22.66
N ASP A 657 -22.13 0.10 23.19
CA ASP A 657 -21.31 -1.11 23.34
C ASP A 657 -20.46 -1.49 22.11
N VAL A 658 -21.03 -1.44 20.90
CA VAL A 658 -20.33 -1.75 19.65
C VAL A 658 -19.23 -0.73 19.31
N LEU A 659 -19.35 0.53 19.71
CA LEU A 659 -18.33 1.55 19.43
C LEU A 659 -17.29 1.68 20.54
N GLN A 660 -17.54 1.10 21.71
CA GLN A 660 -16.64 1.23 22.87
C GLN A 660 -15.23 0.71 22.58
N GLY A 661 -15.11 -0.31 21.72
CA GLY A 661 -13.81 -0.83 21.28
C GLY A 661 -12.93 0.21 20.54
N ILE A 662 -13.53 1.20 19.87
CA ILE A 662 -12.82 2.32 19.21
C ILE A 662 -12.19 3.26 20.24
N LEU A 663 -12.87 3.49 21.37
CA LEU A 663 -12.34 4.32 22.45
C LEU A 663 -11.25 3.56 23.23
N ASN A 664 -11.52 2.30 23.55
CA ASN A 664 -10.63 1.49 24.39
C ASN A 664 -9.30 1.14 23.73
N VAL A 665 -9.20 1.19 22.39
CA VAL A 665 -7.94 0.95 21.67
C VAL A 665 -6.98 2.15 21.74
N ILE A 666 -7.48 3.38 21.91
CA ILE A 666 -6.64 4.60 21.90
C ILE A 666 -5.61 4.58 23.04
N PRO A 667 -5.97 4.27 24.30
CA PRO A 667 -4.98 4.12 25.36
C PRO A 667 -3.95 3.03 25.06
N LEU A 668 -4.34 1.92 24.42
CA LEU A 668 -3.42 0.84 24.08
C LEU A 668 -2.42 1.25 22.99
N GLN A 669 -2.84 2.05 22.02
CA GLN A 669 -1.95 2.65 21.01
C GLN A 669 -0.95 3.61 21.67
N LEU A 670 -1.40 4.45 22.60
CA LEU A 670 -0.53 5.35 23.37
C LEU A 670 0.45 4.58 24.27
N ILE A 671 0.00 3.52 24.93
CA ILE A 671 0.86 2.63 25.72
C ILE A 671 1.94 2.02 24.81
N ALA A 672 1.55 1.43 23.68
CA ALA A 672 2.50 0.85 22.74
C ALA A 672 3.55 1.87 22.29
N TYR A 673 3.11 3.09 21.93
CA TYR A 673 3.99 4.20 21.54
C TYR A 673 4.99 4.56 22.65
N TRP A 674 4.49 4.80 23.87
CA TRP A 674 5.37 5.21 24.97
C TRP A 674 6.30 4.10 25.43
N LEU A 675 5.87 2.84 25.43
CA LEU A 675 6.77 1.71 25.71
C LEU A 675 7.96 1.68 24.76
N ALA A 676 7.71 1.85 23.45
CA ALA A 676 8.78 1.86 22.47
C ALA A 676 9.71 3.09 22.61
N VAL A 677 9.14 4.28 22.80
CA VAL A 677 9.93 5.52 22.95
C VAL A 677 10.78 5.49 24.22
N LEU A 678 10.27 4.94 25.32
CA LEU A 678 11.01 4.84 26.59
C LEU A 678 12.20 3.87 26.50
N GLU A 679 12.10 2.84 25.65
CA GLU A 679 13.20 1.91 25.34
C GLU A 679 14.14 2.45 24.24
N GLY A 680 13.94 3.69 23.77
CA GLY A 680 14.76 4.30 22.72
C GLY A 680 14.58 3.68 21.33
N LEU A 681 13.46 2.98 21.11
CA LEU A 681 13.12 2.33 19.84
C LEU A 681 12.48 3.33 18.87
N ASN A 682 12.66 3.07 17.57
CA ASN A 682 12.04 3.89 16.53
C ASN A 682 10.67 3.31 16.15
N VAL A 683 9.60 3.97 16.60
CA VAL A 683 8.21 3.53 16.37
C VAL A 683 7.77 3.56 14.90
N ASP A 684 8.38 4.42 14.08
CA ASP A 684 8.04 4.52 12.65
C ASP A 684 8.75 3.42 11.84
N PHE A 685 9.79 2.80 12.40
CA PHE A 685 10.64 1.80 11.73
C PHE A 685 10.91 0.58 12.63
N PRO A 686 9.88 -0.22 12.98
CA PRO A 686 10.05 -1.42 13.76
C PRO A 686 10.84 -2.48 12.97
N ARG A 687 11.85 -3.09 13.61
CA ARG A 687 12.78 -4.05 12.99
C ARG A 687 12.04 -5.20 12.32
N ASN A 688 12.61 -5.70 11.22
CA ASN A 688 12.14 -6.85 10.44
C ASN A 688 10.76 -6.66 9.77
N LEU A 689 10.13 -5.49 9.89
CA LEU A 689 8.80 -5.22 9.36
C LEU A 689 8.83 -4.04 8.39
N ALA A 690 7.96 -4.12 7.40
CA ALA A 690 7.60 -3.04 6.50
C ALA A 690 6.09 -2.81 6.57
N LYS A 691 5.62 -1.61 6.22
CA LYS A 691 4.19 -1.25 6.34
C LYS A 691 3.23 -2.20 5.59
N SER A 692 3.63 -2.68 4.41
CA SER A 692 2.79 -3.55 3.58
C SER A 692 3.53 -4.80 3.10
N VAL A 693 2.90 -5.95 3.33
CA VAL A 693 3.34 -7.28 2.85
C VAL A 693 2.66 -7.53 1.50
N THR A 694 3.40 -7.30 0.43
CA THR A 694 2.87 -7.31 -0.96
C THR A 694 3.53 -8.36 -1.84
N VAL A 695 4.35 -9.19 -1.24
CA VAL A 695 5.04 -10.33 -1.83
C VAL A 695 5.05 -11.43 -0.77
N GLU A 696 5.03 -12.69 -1.20
CA GLU A 696 5.18 -13.87 -0.35
C GLU A 696 6.61 -14.04 0.19
#